data_AF-A0A366QGZ6-F1
#
_entry.id   AF-A0A366QGZ6-F1
#
_cell.length_a   1.000
_cell.length_b   1.000
_cell.length_c   1.000
_cell.angle_alpha   90.00
_cell.angle_beta   90.00
_cell.angle_gamma   90.00
#
_symmetry.space_group_name_H-M   'P 1'
#
loop_
_entity.id
_entity.type
_entity.pdbx_description
1 polymer ?
#
loop_
_entity_poly.entity_id
_entity_poly.type
_entity_poly.pdbx_seq_one_letter_code
_entity_poly.pdbx_strand_id
1 'polypeptide(L)'
;MGECKRRNVLVTGANGYIGSAVCRAFVRAGWNTFGLIRNPKAQEELALSEIIPVIGSFTDLTFLESLFNQVNTFDVIVSCTERIPGYAAHFQEVMACVKIVAEQSNREGVRPLVLWSSGCKDYGTTPLHGEPSLTPHVDDSPLNEPQILKERTVNSAKVFDYSNLFDAAVLRPTCVFGYSSSYYGAIFDYAEVQRQDGSQVLRIPGNPHSIMHATHVDDCGDAYVSLAEHTDRRAVDGQFFNISGHRYETLGEIATAIAKEYRFEKGIQFVRSDEAESSFPSGLHFVFSFSQWVGSDKLRSLTGWKDRLFHLTLASSETMALNRIKSRGRGHLAIDDYDADEGPSSNVIDDGRVKVQFHDNPQALAAWCEHFKDTFASDASSSEQLQPPKPRRTNSVAFIPGVEKPAESPRLHIAIHIVGSRGDVQPFIPIAQLLMKPPYGHRVRICTHAAFKEFVEAQGVEFFNIGGDPEALMAYMVKNPGLLPNRESLKGGDVGKRRKEMAEIISGTWRSCIEAGNGMGEPVKAANVESVDDLFLADVIIANPPSMGHIHCAQKLSVPLHMVFTMPWSPTKSFPHPLAAMSYGDADAKVANYLSFMMMELLTWQGLGDLINKFRTKTLHLDPISPLWGFQLLSRLRIPFSYLWSETLIPKPSDWNSHLNITGFSFLPLAGSYTPPPDLVGFLDAGPTPIYIGFGSIVVDDPQALTNMILEAVKTAGVRAIISKGWGGVGIGEVPDSVYLIGNCPHDWLFQRVAAVVHHGGAGTTAAGIAAGRPTVIVPFFGDQPFWGQMMARAGAGPVAVPYKDLTAEVLAESITFALQPEVIEKANDMALQIGEEDGSGGAAMDIQEHLDIDSLRCDLSPGRLASWLHRKTGAHLSGFAVACLRDHALVDMSDLKLLRHKHWYVDEGAESPAIGAIAAASGFAAAIGTATSDYAERLRNSPRSGTARRRSTIKPQEVLAKEDGIKEAALQPMKGPRNATQADMEALARKMASKTLYGAEPAFSATRLCRPVTEAHLKHKNSWIAHEAGRNGRAFYITRVTGRYACDIAAATARAPVAFFYNVANGFHNAPSNVFDVDVRRRDEITGLGSGIRTAGKEFCYGFWDAFSGIVMKPYEDTKSMGAKGFGRGLLRGGLGIIGNLGSACFGLPGQRYC
;
A
#
# COMPACT_ATOMS: atom_id res chain seq x y z
N MET A 1 30.71 -13.72 0.53
CA MET A 1 30.89 -13.19 1.89
C MET A 1 30.27 -14.21 2.83
N GLY A 2 31.01 -14.70 3.84
CA GLY A 2 30.48 -15.69 4.78
C GLY A 2 29.34 -15.09 5.60
N GLU A 3 28.24 -15.84 5.77
CA GLU A 3 27.12 -15.45 6.62
C GLU A 3 27.63 -15.11 8.03
N CYS A 4 27.40 -13.87 8.48
CA CYS A 4 27.67 -13.51 9.86
C CYS A 4 26.63 -14.19 10.75
N LYS A 5 27.02 -15.28 11.42
CA LYS A 5 26.15 -16.03 12.34
C LYS A 5 25.72 -15.11 13.48
N ARG A 6 24.42 -14.84 13.61
CA ARG A 6 23.87 -14.01 14.70
C ARG A 6 24.11 -14.69 16.07
N ARG A 7 24.48 -13.90 17.07
CA ARG A 7 24.71 -14.33 18.46
C ARG A 7 23.38 -14.56 19.19
N ASN A 8 23.36 -15.52 20.11
CA ASN A 8 22.13 -15.95 20.81
C ASN A 8 22.18 -15.53 22.29
N VAL A 9 21.06 -14.98 22.79
CA VAL A 9 20.89 -14.62 24.20
C VAL A 9 19.63 -15.25 24.78
N LEU A 10 19.73 -15.81 25.99
CA LEU A 10 18.58 -16.27 26.78
C LEU A 10 18.32 -15.30 27.93
N VAL A 11 17.17 -14.63 27.95
CA VAL A 11 16.75 -13.74 29.03
C VAL A 11 15.67 -14.43 29.86
N THR A 12 15.95 -14.62 31.15
CA THR A 12 14.95 -15.14 32.10
C THR A 12 14.19 -14.01 32.78
N GLY A 13 12.87 -14.19 32.97
CA GLY A 13 12.01 -13.11 33.45
C GLY A 13 11.73 -12.09 32.36
N ALA A 14 11.59 -12.55 31.10
CA ALA A 14 11.52 -11.71 29.91
C ALA A 14 10.30 -10.78 29.85
N ASN A 15 9.25 -11.03 30.65
CA ASN A 15 8.11 -10.13 30.81
C ASN A 15 8.09 -9.42 32.19
N GLY A 16 9.23 -9.43 32.89
CA GLY A 16 9.39 -8.85 34.22
C GLY A 16 9.76 -7.37 34.19
N TYR A 17 9.91 -6.79 35.39
CA TYR A 17 10.10 -5.35 35.63
C TYR A 17 11.20 -4.71 34.77
N ILE A 18 12.36 -5.35 34.60
CA ILE A 18 13.42 -4.89 33.67
C ILE A 18 13.61 -5.82 32.47
N GLY A 19 13.18 -7.09 32.58
CA GLY A 19 13.50 -8.13 31.58
C GLY A 19 12.95 -7.84 30.19
N SER A 20 11.77 -7.22 30.10
CA SER A 20 11.14 -6.86 28.82
C SER A 20 11.98 -5.82 28.05
N ALA A 21 12.52 -4.82 28.74
CA ALA A 21 13.39 -3.83 28.11
C ALA A 21 14.77 -4.38 27.76
N VAL A 22 15.32 -5.25 28.61
CA VAL A 22 16.58 -5.95 28.31
C VAL A 22 16.43 -6.78 27.03
N CYS A 23 15.35 -7.55 26.89
CA CYS A 23 15.09 -8.30 25.66
C CYS A 23 15.02 -7.38 24.44
N ARG A 24 14.26 -6.27 24.52
CA ARG A 24 14.18 -5.29 23.42
C ARG A 24 15.55 -4.70 23.07
N ALA A 25 16.39 -4.41 24.07
CA ALA A 25 17.73 -3.90 23.83
C ALA A 25 18.60 -4.90 23.04
N PHE A 26 18.57 -6.19 23.40
CA PHE A 26 19.27 -7.24 22.65
C PHE A 26 18.75 -7.41 21.22
N VAL A 27 17.42 -7.35 21.03
CA VAL A 27 16.80 -7.35 19.68
C VAL A 27 17.28 -6.14 18.87
N ARG A 28 17.26 -4.92 19.44
CA ARG A 28 17.77 -3.70 18.78
C ARG A 28 19.25 -3.83 18.38
N ALA A 29 20.04 -4.56 19.18
CA ALA A 29 21.45 -4.84 18.89
C ALA A 29 21.67 -5.98 17.88
N GLY A 30 20.60 -6.58 17.33
CA GLY A 30 20.66 -7.61 16.30
C GLY A 30 20.92 -9.04 16.82
N TRP A 31 20.68 -9.30 18.11
CA TRP A 31 20.82 -10.61 18.73
C TRP A 31 19.56 -11.46 18.56
N ASN A 32 19.74 -12.78 18.37
CA ASN A 32 18.63 -13.72 18.50
C ASN A 32 18.25 -13.83 19.98
N THR A 33 17.12 -13.24 20.36
CA THR A 33 16.75 -13.05 21.76
C THR A 33 15.67 -14.01 22.16
N PHE A 34 15.99 -14.96 23.05
CA PHE A 34 15.08 -15.95 23.59
C PHE A 34 14.59 -15.51 24.97
N GLY A 35 13.28 -15.34 25.12
CA GLY A 35 12.67 -14.83 26.35
C GLY A 35 11.92 -15.91 27.12
N LEU A 36 12.41 -16.31 28.30
CA LEU A 36 11.74 -17.30 29.15
C LEU A 36 10.58 -16.68 29.93
N ILE A 37 9.38 -17.20 29.70
CA ILE A 37 8.11 -16.81 30.35
C ILE A 37 7.37 -18.04 30.90
N ARG A 38 6.64 -17.84 32.00
CA ARG A 38 5.82 -18.89 32.64
C ARG A 38 4.40 -18.97 32.09
N ASN A 39 3.86 -17.86 31.60
CA ASN A 39 2.47 -17.73 31.19
C ASN A 39 2.37 -17.64 29.66
N PRO A 40 1.76 -18.62 28.97
CA PRO A 40 1.59 -18.60 27.52
C PRO A 40 0.89 -17.35 26.99
N LYS A 41 0.06 -16.68 27.79
CA LYS A 41 -0.62 -15.42 27.37
C LYS A 41 0.36 -14.27 27.10
N ALA A 42 1.56 -14.29 27.68
CA ALA A 42 2.59 -13.28 27.43
C ALA A 42 3.41 -13.57 26.16
N GLN A 43 3.16 -14.70 25.48
CA GLN A 43 3.88 -15.10 24.27
C GLN A 43 3.69 -14.10 23.12
N GLU A 44 2.46 -13.61 22.95
CA GLU A 44 2.11 -12.65 21.89
C GLU A 44 2.86 -11.32 22.08
N GLU A 45 2.94 -10.82 23.33
CA GLU A 45 3.64 -9.58 23.66
C GLU A 45 5.15 -9.66 23.36
N LEU A 46 5.78 -10.80 23.68
CA LEU A 46 7.19 -11.04 23.38
C LEU A 46 7.44 -11.13 21.88
N ALA A 47 6.61 -11.89 21.16
CA ALA A 47 6.74 -12.05 19.71
C ALA A 47 6.55 -10.73 18.96
N LEU A 48 5.67 -9.84 19.44
CA LEU A 48 5.49 -8.48 18.89
C LEU A 48 6.75 -7.61 19.03
N SER A 49 7.62 -7.92 19.99
CA SER A 49 8.91 -7.26 20.17
C SER A 49 10.08 -8.02 19.53
N GLU A 50 9.78 -8.96 18.61
CA GLU A 50 10.75 -9.85 17.95
C GLU A 50 11.54 -10.75 18.93
N ILE A 51 11.02 -10.97 20.13
CA ILE A 51 11.60 -11.87 21.13
C ILE A 51 11.05 -13.27 20.88
N ILE A 52 11.93 -14.27 20.75
CA ILE A 52 11.56 -15.67 20.58
C ILE A 52 11.06 -16.19 21.93
N PRO A 53 9.77 -16.48 22.10
CA PRO A 53 9.23 -16.84 23.40
C PRO A 53 9.58 -18.28 23.75
N VAL A 54 10.10 -18.48 24.96
CA VAL A 54 10.38 -19.80 25.54
C VAL A 54 9.41 -19.99 26.71
N ILE A 55 8.51 -20.96 26.60
CA ILE A 55 7.54 -21.25 27.65
C ILE A 55 8.11 -22.30 28.58
N GLY A 56 8.29 -21.97 29.86
CA GLY A 56 8.88 -22.88 30.83
C GLY A 56 8.87 -22.33 32.25
N SER A 57 9.22 -23.20 33.22
CA SER A 57 9.35 -22.87 34.63
C SER A 57 10.68 -23.40 35.17
N PHE A 58 11.25 -22.75 36.19
CA PHE A 58 12.47 -23.27 36.82
C PHE A 58 12.24 -24.54 37.66
N THR A 59 10.98 -24.86 37.96
CA THR A 59 10.58 -26.10 38.64
C THR A 59 10.46 -27.29 37.70
N ASP A 60 10.36 -27.05 36.38
CA ASP A 60 10.21 -28.08 35.35
C ASP A 60 11.07 -27.69 34.15
N LEU A 61 12.24 -28.33 34.03
CA LEU A 61 13.24 -28.01 33.02
C LEU A 61 13.07 -28.78 31.71
N THR A 62 11.97 -29.51 31.52
CA THR A 62 11.69 -30.27 30.28
C THR A 62 11.62 -29.38 29.04
N PHE A 63 11.25 -28.09 29.20
CA PHE A 63 11.24 -27.12 28.11
C PHE A 63 12.62 -26.92 27.45
N LEU A 64 13.71 -27.21 28.18
CA LEU A 64 15.07 -27.09 27.65
C LEU A 64 15.31 -28.07 26.48
N GLU A 65 14.64 -29.22 26.46
CA GLU A 65 14.72 -30.15 25.31
C GLU A 65 14.16 -29.51 24.04
N SER A 66 13.01 -28.83 24.16
CA SER A 66 12.40 -28.07 23.06
C SER A 66 13.26 -26.87 22.64
N LEU A 67 13.89 -26.20 23.61
CA LEU A 67 14.81 -25.09 23.34
C LEU A 67 16.04 -25.55 22.56
N PHE A 68 16.66 -26.66 22.97
CA PHE A 68 17.89 -27.15 22.33
C PHE A 68 17.66 -27.75 20.94
N ASN A 69 16.44 -28.16 20.61
CA ASN A 69 16.05 -28.50 19.23
C ASN A 69 16.03 -27.27 18.30
N GLN A 70 15.84 -26.06 18.85
CA GLN A 70 15.80 -24.82 18.08
C GLN A 70 17.16 -24.12 18.06
N VAL A 71 17.86 -24.12 19.20
CA VAL A 71 19.15 -23.45 19.38
C VAL A 71 20.01 -24.18 20.40
N ASN A 72 21.22 -24.55 20.01
CA ASN A 72 22.12 -25.34 20.85
C ASN A 72 23.25 -24.51 21.50
N THR A 73 23.36 -23.22 21.19
CA THR A 73 24.45 -22.33 21.63
C THR A 73 23.89 -21.00 22.13
N PHE A 74 24.31 -20.56 23.32
CA PHE A 74 24.01 -19.24 23.87
C PHE A 74 25.30 -18.52 24.26
N ASP A 75 25.53 -17.35 23.67
CA ASP A 75 26.69 -16.50 23.96
C ASP A 75 26.51 -15.73 25.27
N VAL A 76 25.25 -15.41 25.61
CA VAL A 76 24.86 -14.65 26.81
C VAL A 76 23.60 -15.25 27.42
N ILE A 77 23.56 -15.28 28.75
CA ILE A 77 22.39 -15.65 29.55
C ILE A 77 22.16 -14.51 30.54
N VAL A 78 20.95 -13.94 30.54
CA VAL A 78 20.57 -12.85 31.45
C VAL A 78 19.54 -13.34 32.44
N SER A 79 19.77 -13.09 33.73
CA SER A 79 18.79 -13.36 34.78
C SER A 79 18.16 -12.06 35.27
N CYS A 80 16.88 -11.84 34.95
CA CYS A 80 16.08 -10.70 35.41
C CYS A 80 14.93 -11.15 36.33
N THR A 81 15.10 -12.26 37.05
CA THR A 81 14.05 -12.83 37.91
C THR A 81 14.35 -12.64 39.38
N GLU A 82 13.30 -12.37 40.15
CA GLU A 82 13.38 -12.28 41.60
C GLU A 82 12.10 -12.82 42.26
N ARG A 83 12.26 -13.40 43.45
CA ARG A 83 11.16 -13.85 44.32
C ARG A 83 11.54 -13.53 45.76
N ILE A 84 10.84 -12.58 46.38
CA ILE A 84 11.04 -12.17 47.77
C ILE A 84 9.69 -12.23 48.49
N PRO A 85 9.58 -12.89 49.65
CA PRO A 85 10.62 -13.66 50.37
C PRO A 85 10.97 -14.99 49.66
N GLY A 86 12.09 -15.60 50.05
CA GLY A 86 12.53 -16.91 49.54
C GLY A 86 13.43 -16.83 48.30
N TYR A 87 14.29 -15.80 48.22
CA TYR A 87 15.20 -15.62 47.10
C TYR A 87 16.27 -16.70 47.07
N ALA A 88 16.71 -17.21 48.24
CA ALA A 88 17.73 -18.25 48.29
C ALA A 88 17.31 -19.52 47.51
N ALA A 89 16.06 -19.95 47.65
CA ALA A 89 15.52 -21.09 46.89
C ALA A 89 15.36 -20.74 45.40
N HIS A 90 14.84 -19.54 45.10
CA HIS A 90 14.68 -19.05 43.71
C HIS A 90 16.02 -18.98 42.97
N PHE A 91 17.09 -18.54 43.64
CA PHE A 91 18.44 -18.53 43.08
C PHE A 91 18.89 -19.94 42.67
N GLN A 92 18.65 -20.96 43.51
CA GLN A 92 19.01 -22.34 43.18
C GLN A 92 18.20 -22.88 41.98
N GLU A 93 16.90 -22.58 41.93
CA GLU A 93 16.01 -22.95 40.82
C GLU A 93 16.50 -22.35 39.48
N VAL A 94 16.80 -21.04 39.46
CA VAL A 94 17.31 -20.36 38.25
C VAL A 94 18.70 -20.88 37.87
N MET A 95 19.58 -21.05 38.85
CA MET A 95 20.96 -21.51 38.61
C MET A 95 21.01 -22.93 38.04
N ALA A 96 20.08 -23.81 38.41
CA ALA A 96 19.96 -25.14 37.81
C ALA A 96 19.71 -25.06 36.29
N CYS A 97 18.82 -24.16 35.86
CA CYS A 97 18.57 -23.90 34.44
C CYS A 97 19.80 -23.32 33.74
N VAL A 98 20.41 -22.28 34.31
CA VAL A 98 21.60 -21.62 33.74
C VAL A 98 22.76 -22.59 33.54
N LYS A 99 23.01 -23.49 34.51
CA LYS A 99 24.04 -24.54 34.40
C LYS A 99 23.82 -25.45 33.19
N ILE A 100 22.60 -25.95 32.99
CA ILE A 100 22.29 -26.84 31.87
C ILE A 100 22.50 -26.13 30.52
N VAL A 101 22.02 -24.89 30.39
CA VAL A 101 22.20 -24.08 29.18
C VAL A 101 23.69 -23.79 28.92
N ALA A 102 24.46 -23.52 29.97
CA ALA A 102 25.89 -23.27 29.85
C ALA A 102 26.68 -24.54 29.50
N GLU A 103 26.39 -25.68 30.13
CA GLU A 103 26.99 -26.96 29.77
C GLU A 103 26.73 -27.34 28.31
N GLN A 104 25.50 -27.13 27.84
CA GLN A 104 25.14 -27.40 26.45
C GLN A 104 25.90 -26.48 25.48
N SER A 105 25.97 -25.18 25.77
CA SER A 105 26.71 -24.23 24.93
C SER A 105 28.21 -24.53 24.91
N ASN A 106 28.80 -24.91 26.06
CA ASN A 106 30.20 -25.29 26.17
C ASN A 106 30.53 -26.54 25.33
N ARG A 107 29.62 -27.51 25.24
CA ARG A 107 29.80 -28.70 24.36
C ARG A 107 29.90 -28.32 22.89
N GLU A 108 29.20 -27.27 22.48
CA GLU A 108 29.21 -26.73 21.13
C GLU A 108 30.33 -25.68 20.92
N GLY A 109 31.24 -25.51 21.90
CA GLY A 109 32.39 -24.62 21.80
C GLY A 109 32.12 -23.15 22.14
N VAL A 110 30.95 -22.82 22.69
CA VAL A 110 30.59 -21.45 23.09
C VAL A 110 30.52 -21.35 24.61
N ARG A 111 31.38 -20.50 25.18
CA ARG A 111 31.39 -20.21 26.62
C ARG A 111 30.51 -18.99 26.95
N PRO A 112 29.37 -19.15 27.65
CA PRO A 112 28.43 -18.05 27.85
C PRO A 112 28.91 -16.97 28.83
N LEU A 113 28.35 -15.76 28.71
CA LEU A 113 28.34 -14.73 29.77
C LEU A 113 27.06 -14.87 30.56
N VAL A 114 27.15 -14.86 31.88
CA VAL A 114 25.97 -14.75 32.74
C VAL A 114 25.90 -13.34 33.30
N LEU A 115 24.90 -12.57 32.86
CA LEU A 115 24.56 -11.26 33.43
C LEU A 115 23.47 -11.46 34.47
N TRP A 116 23.83 -11.37 35.75
CA TRP A 116 22.91 -11.63 36.86
C TRP A 116 22.38 -10.33 37.45
N SER A 117 21.07 -10.12 37.37
CA SER A 117 20.46 -8.90 37.94
C SER A 117 20.36 -9.00 39.46
N SER A 118 20.88 -7.95 40.09
CA SER A 118 20.64 -7.55 41.47
C SER A 118 20.00 -6.15 41.45
N GLY A 119 20.46 -5.20 42.26
CA GLY A 119 19.84 -3.90 42.43
C GLY A 119 20.54 -3.04 43.49
N CYS A 120 20.62 -1.74 43.26
CA CYS A 120 21.40 -0.81 44.08
C CYS A 120 20.92 -0.67 45.53
N LYS A 121 19.68 -1.06 45.85
CA LYS A 121 19.17 -1.05 47.22
C LYS A 121 19.98 -1.96 48.18
N ASP A 122 20.86 -2.81 47.65
CA ASP A 122 21.89 -3.54 48.40
C ASP A 122 22.82 -2.64 49.22
N TYR A 123 23.09 -1.41 48.77
CA TYR A 123 23.99 -0.49 49.48
C TYR A 123 23.33 0.22 50.67
N GLY A 124 22.01 0.12 50.84
CA GLY A 124 21.29 0.93 51.83
C GLY A 124 21.04 2.37 51.37
N THR A 125 20.67 3.24 52.30
CA THR A 125 20.34 4.66 52.03
C THR A 125 21.56 5.57 52.11
N THR A 126 21.58 6.64 51.30
CA THR A 126 22.50 7.77 51.46
C THR A 126 21.85 8.89 52.30
N PRO A 127 22.63 9.87 52.79
CA PRO A 127 22.08 11.13 53.33
C PRO A 127 21.11 11.84 52.37
N LEU A 128 20.35 12.81 52.88
CA LEU A 128 19.42 13.59 52.07
C LEU A 128 20.14 14.59 51.16
N HIS A 129 19.44 15.05 50.13
CA HIS A 129 19.93 16.10 49.24
C HIS A 129 20.24 17.39 50.03
N GLY A 130 21.47 17.89 49.89
CA GLY A 130 21.95 19.11 50.56
C GLY A 130 22.72 18.87 51.86
N GLU A 131 22.81 17.64 52.35
CA GLU A 131 23.64 17.31 53.51
C GLU A 131 25.15 17.26 53.15
N PRO A 132 26.06 17.82 53.98
CA PRO A 132 27.50 17.87 53.66
C PRO A 132 28.20 16.52 53.50
N SER A 133 27.64 15.44 54.06
CA SER A 133 28.19 14.08 54.00
C SER A 133 27.70 13.28 52.79
N LEU A 134 26.87 13.86 51.93
CA LEU A 134 26.28 13.18 50.78
C LEU A 134 27.36 12.80 49.75
N THR A 135 27.54 11.51 49.55
CA THR A 135 28.40 10.92 48.52
C THR A 135 27.67 9.77 47.83
N PRO A 136 27.94 9.51 46.53
CA PRO A 136 27.27 8.43 45.81
C PRO A 136 27.80 7.07 46.26
N HIS A 137 26.92 6.06 46.28
CA HIS A 137 27.37 4.67 46.29
C HIS A 137 27.97 4.30 44.94
N VAL A 138 29.18 3.74 44.96
CA VAL A 138 29.89 3.20 43.79
C VAL A 138 29.96 1.67 43.90
N ASP A 139 30.47 1.00 42.86
CA ASP A 139 30.40 -0.47 42.70
C ASP A 139 31.02 -1.28 43.85
N ASP A 140 31.98 -0.70 44.57
CA ASP A 140 32.71 -1.27 45.71
C ASP A 140 32.29 -0.70 47.07
N SER A 141 31.22 0.11 47.11
CA SER A 141 30.68 0.64 48.36
C SER A 141 30.23 -0.48 49.31
N PRO A 142 30.38 -0.30 50.64
CA PRO A 142 29.90 -1.27 51.62
C PRO A 142 28.41 -1.57 51.45
N LEU A 143 28.05 -2.86 51.53
CA LEU A 143 26.66 -3.31 51.49
C LEU A 143 26.02 -3.08 52.86
N ASN A 144 24.81 -2.53 52.85
CA ASN A 144 24.00 -2.25 54.04
C ASN A 144 22.54 -2.49 53.71
N GLU A 145 22.25 -3.71 53.27
CA GLU A 145 20.98 -4.07 52.69
C GLU A 145 19.85 -4.16 53.74
N PRO A 146 18.63 -3.74 53.41
CA PRO A 146 17.46 -4.01 54.23
C PRO A 146 17.27 -5.51 54.48
N GLN A 147 16.74 -5.87 55.65
CA GLN A 147 16.55 -7.27 56.04
C GLN A 147 15.76 -8.09 55.00
N ILE A 148 14.81 -7.47 54.29
CA ILE A 148 14.01 -8.10 53.23
C ILE A 148 14.83 -8.42 51.96
N LEU A 149 15.94 -7.72 51.70
CA LEU A 149 16.81 -7.90 50.54
C LEU A 149 18.05 -8.76 50.84
N LYS A 150 18.35 -9.04 52.11
CA LYS A 150 19.54 -9.79 52.54
C LYS A 150 19.79 -11.09 51.79
N GLU A 151 18.76 -11.91 51.58
CA GLU A 151 18.91 -13.15 50.81
C GLU A 151 19.28 -12.88 49.35
N ARG A 152 18.74 -11.83 48.74
CA ARG A 152 19.05 -11.46 47.36
C ARG A 152 20.50 -11.01 47.23
N THR A 153 20.91 -10.06 48.06
CA THR A 153 22.27 -9.50 48.09
C THR A 153 23.34 -10.59 48.21
N VAL A 154 23.16 -11.51 49.19
CA VAL A 154 24.12 -12.58 49.46
C VAL A 154 24.13 -13.64 48.35
N ASN A 155 22.97 -14.05 47.83
CA ASN A 155 22.94 -15.14 46.85
C ASN A 155 23.30 -14.68 45.44
N SER A 156 23.00 -13.45 45.01
CA SER A 156 23.40 -12.96 43.68
C SER A 156 24.92 -13.01 43.46
N ALA A 157 25.73 -12.77 44.50
CA ALA A 157 27.19 -12.86 44.42
C ALA A 157 27.70 -14.31 44.22
N LYS A 158 26.92 -15.33 44.60
CA LYS A 158 27.29 -16.75 44.43
C LYS A 158 27.29 -17.20 42.97
N VAL A 159 26.88 -16.36 42.02
CA VAL A 159 27.05 -16.65 40.59
C VAL A 159 28.52 -16.86 40.22
N PHE A 160 29.44 -16.19 40.92
CA PHE A 160 30.89 -16.31 40.69
C PHE A 160 31.48 -17.65 41.16
N ASP A 161 30.78 -18.40 42.02
CA ASP A 161 31.19 -19.74 42.46
C ASP A 161 31.20 -20.75 41.29
N TYR A 162 30.59 -20.39 40.14
CA TYR A 162 30.46 -21.23 38.94
C TYR A 162 31.33 -20.75 37.77
N SER A 163 32.40 -20.01 38.06
CA SER A 163 33.38 -19.53 37.07
C SER A 163 34.03 -20.64 36.24
N ASN A 164 33.93 -21.91 36.65
CA ASN A 164 34.35 -23.04 35.82
C ASN A 164 33.43 -23.27 34.61
N LEU A 165 32.14 -22.91 34.69
CA LEU A 165 31.14 -23.19 33.65
C LEU A 165 30.88 -22.01 32.71
N PHE A 166 30.94 -20.78 33.21
CA PHE A 166 30.67 -19.57 32.43
C PHE A 166 31.40 -18.38 33.05
N ASP A 167 31.52 -17.30 32.27
CA ASP A 167 31.95 -16.00 32.80
C ASP A 167 30.73 -15.30 33.39
N ALA A 168 30.89 -14.44 34.40
CA ALA A 168 29.73 -13.80 35.04
C ALA A 168 29.98 -12.35 35.44
N ALA A 169 28.89 -11.57 35.48
CA ALA A 169 28.85 -10.24 36.09
C ALA A 169 27.54 -10.05 36.86
N VAL A 170 27.57 -9.27 37.95
CA VAL A 170 26.38 -8.91 38.72
C VAL A 170 26.02 -7.44 38.47
N LEU A 171 24.82 -7.20 37.97
CA LEU A 171 24.36 -5.88 37.55
C LEU A 171 23.38 -5.35 38.59
N ARG A 172 23.64 -4.15 39.12
CA ARG A 172 22.81 -3.49 40.13
C ARG A 172 22.17 -2.26 39.51
N PRO A 173 20.97 -2.37 38.91
CA PRO A 173 20.23 -1.18 38.51
C PRO A 173 19.65 -0.43 39.70
N THR A 174 19.52 0.89 39.57
CA THR A 174 18.63 1.70 40.40
C THR A 174 17.17 1.37 40.09
N CYS A 175 16.22 2.03 40.77
CA CYS A 175 14.83 2.01 40.31
C CYS A 175 14.77 2.46 38.84
N VAL A 176 13.82 1.91 38.07
CA VAL A 176 13.63 2.31 36.68
C VAL A 176 12.28 2.99 36.47
N PHE A 177 12.21 3.77 35.41
CA PHE A 177 10.98 4.39 34.91
C PHE A 177 10.87 4.18 33.39
N GLY A 178 9.66 4.37 32.85
CA GLY A 178 9.37 4.16 31.44
C GLY A 178 8.50 2.91 31.20
N TYR A 179 7.56 3.02 30.26
CA TYR A 179 6.53 2.01 29.98
C TYR A 179 5.78 1.55 31.25
N SER A 180 5.43 0.26 31.33
CA SER A 180 4.88 -0.39 32.52
C SER A 180 5.92 -0.61 33.63
N SER A 181 7.20 -0.34 33.37
CA SER A 181 8.32 -0.59 34.26
C SER A 181 8.63 0.64 35.11
N SER A 182 7.68 1.05 35.95
CA SER A 182 7.81 2.25 36.76
C SER A 182 7.10 2.14 38.10
N TYR A 183 7.81 2.46 39.19
CA TYR A 183 7.17 2.67 40.49
C TYR A 183 6.36 3.99 40.53
N TYR A 184 6.56 4.87 39.54
CA TYR A 184 5.84 6.14 39.46
C TYR A 184 4.39 5.97 38.98
N GLY A 185 4.00 4.84 38.40
CA GLY A 185 2.61 4.60 38.00
C GLY A 185 1.63 4.79 39.17
N ALA A 186 1.96 4.23 40.34
CA ALA A 186 1.13 4.34 41.53
C ALA A 186 0.98 5.79 42.04
N ILE A 187 1.96 6.67 41.81
CA ILE A 187 1.83 8.08 42.20
C ILE A 187 1.00 8.88 41.19
N PHE A 188 1.05 8.50 39.91
CA PHE A 188 0.21 9.10 38.88
C PHE A 188 -1.26 8.74 39.12
N ASP A 189 -1.56 7.47 39.41
CA ASP A 189 -2.91 7.03 39.77
C ASP A 189 -3.44 7.77 41.00
N TYR A 190 -2.61 7.92 42.04
CA TYR A 190 -2.96 8.66 43.25
C TYR A 190 -3.23 10.15 42.95
N ALA A 191 -2.37 10.81 42.17
CA ALA A 191 -2.54 12.22 41.81
C ALA A 191 -3.80 12.44 40.97
N GLU A 192 -4.14 11.51 40.07
CA GLU A 192 -5.35 11.56 39.29
C GLU A 192 -6.60 11.47 40.17
N VAL A 193 -6.67 10.47 41.07
CA VAL A 193 -7.78 10.30 42.00
C VAL A 193 -7.98 11.54 42.88
N GLN A 194 -6.89 12.08 43.45
CA GLN A 194 -6.95 13.30 44.26
C GLN A 194 -7.50 14.49 43.47
N ARG A 195 -7.14 14.60 42.18
CA ARG A 195 -7.64 15.69 41.34
C ARG A 195 -9.11 15.51 40.98
N GLN A 196 -9.56 14.28 40.74
CA GLN A 196 -10.95 13.91 40.49
C GLN A 196 -11.83 14.19 41.72
N ASP A 197 -11.32 13.95 42.93
CA ASP A 197 -11.98 14.25 44.20
C ASP A 197 -12.03 15.76 44.53
N GLY A 198 -11.48 16.61 43.65
CA GLY A 198 -11.53 18.06 43.74
C GLY A 198 -10.43 18.69 44.60
N SER A 199 -9.44 17.93 45.04
CA SER A 199 -8.29 18.44 45.80
C SER A 199 -7.52 19.48 44.99
N GLN A 200 -7.20 20.61 45.64
CA GLN A 200 -6.41 21.70 45.05
C GLN A 200 -4.93 21.64 45.44
N VAL A 201 -4.58 20.77 46.39
CA VAL A 201 -3.21 20.52 46.88
C VAL A 201 -2.92 19.03 46.73
N LEU A 202 -1.75 18.67 46.20
CA LEU A 202 -1.27 17.30 46.21
C LEU A 202 -0.50 17.02 47.51
N ARG A 203 -0.99 16.10 48.35
CA ARG A 203 -0.37 15.76 49.64
C ARG A 203 0.55 14.55 49.48
N ILE A 204 1.84 14.72 49.74
CA ILE A 204 2.86 13.67 49.55
C ILE A 204 3.51 13.32 50.90
N PRO A 205 3.35 12.09 51.41
CA PRO A 205 4.04 11.64 52.61
C PRO A 205 5.52 11.34 52.31
N GLY A 206 6.43 12.13 52.85
CA GLY A 206 7.87 11.94 52.66
C GLY A 206 8.68 13.23 52.81
N ASN A 207 10.01 13.09 52.83
CA ASN A 207 10.92 14.24 52.88
C ASN A 207 11.19 14.75 51.45
N PRO A 208 10.97 16.05 51.14
CA PRO A 208 11.22 16.60 49.81
C PRO A 208 12.69 16.48 49.37
N HIS A 209 13.64 16.37 50.29
CA HIS A 209 15.07 16.20 50.00
C HIS A 209 15.49 14.73 49.81
N SER A 210 14.54 13.79 49.85
CA SER A 210 14.84 12.37 49.58
C SER A 210 15.28 12.19 48.12
N ILE A 211 16.42 11.52 47.91
CA ILE A 211 16.99 11.28 46.58
C ILE A 211 16.32 10.06 45.93
N MET A 212 15.65 10.32 44.82
CA MET A 212 14.87 9.37 44.03
C MET A 212 15.62 8.97 42.76
N HIS A 213 16.84 8.48 42.91
CA HIS A 213 17.70 8.20 41.75
C HIS A 213 17.16 7.01 40.94
N ALA A 214 16.86 7.27 39.67
CA ALA A 214 16.34 6.29 38.75
C ALA A 214 17.01 6.38 37.36
N THR A 215 16.79 5.37 36.52
CA THR A 215 17.26 5.35 35.13
C THR A 215 16.12 4.88 34.22
N HIS A 216 16.06 5.35 32.98
CA HIS A 216 15.04 4.88 32.06
C HIS A 216 15.24 3.39 31.75
N VAL A 217 14.15 2.63 31.64
CA VAL A 217 14.20 1.17 31.52
C VAL A 217 14.90 0.71 30.22
N ASP A 218 14.81 1.46 29.12
CA ASP A 218 15.59 1.16 27.90
C ASP A 218 17.09 1.44 28.08
N ASP A 219 17.46 2.54 28.73
CA ASP A 219 18.87 2.86 29.01
C ASP A 219 19.48 1.77 29.92
N CYS A 220 18.68 1.27 30.87
CA CYS A 220 19.02 0.10 31.66
C CYS A 220 19.25 -1.14 30.77
N GLY A 221 18.37 -1.42 29.81
CA GLY A 221 18.54 -2.51 28.85
C GLY A 221 19.82 -2.36 28.01
N ASP A 222 20.11 -1.16 27.53
CA ASP A 222 21.31 -0.87 26.73
C ASP A 222 22.60 -1.06 27.55
N ALA A 223 22.57 -0.87 28.87
CA ALA A 223 23.70 -1.19 29.74
C ALA A 223 24.04 -2.70 29.70
N TYR A 224 23.03 -3.57 29.70
CA TYR A 224 23.23 -5.02 29.62
C TYR A 224 23.84 -5.41 28.28
N VAL A 225 23.37 -4.81 27.18
CA VAL A 225 23.95 -5.02 25.85
C VAL A 225 25.40 -4.53 25.80
N SER A 226 25.70 -3.36 26.35
CA SER A 226 27.06 -2.81 26.34
C SER A 226 28.09 -3.70 27.04
N LEU A 227 27.67 -4.40 28.11
CA LEU A 227 28.50 -5.38 28.81
C LEU A 227 28.58 -6.71 28.04
N ALA A 228 27.49 -7.14 27.40
CA ALA A 228 27.46 -8.34 26.57
C ALA A 228 28.33 -8.23 25.31
N GLU A 229 28.40 -7.04 24.71
CA GLU A 229 29.14 -6.76 23.48
C GLU A 229 30.58 -6.30 23.72
N HIS A 230 30.99 -6.13 24.98
CA HIS A 230 32.33 -5.69 25.31
C HIS A 230 33.38 -6.66 24.74
N THR A 231 34.33 -6.12 23.99
CA THR A 231 35.31 -6.91 23.23
C THR A 231 36.29 -7.67 24.12
N ASP A 232 36.63 -7.11 25.29
CA ASP A 232 37.42 -7.80 26.32
C ASP A 232 36.51 -8.42 27.39
N ARG A 233 36.31 -9.74 27.28
CA ARG A 233 35.50 -10.52 28.22
C ARG A 233 36.06 -10.52 29.65
N ARG A 234 37.38 -10.44 29.82
CA ARG A 234 38.02 -10.49 31.14
C ARG A 234 37.78 -9.23 31.96
N ALA A 235 37.48 -8.12 31.30
CA ALA A 235 37.15 -6.86 31.97
C ALA A 235 35.73 -6.86 32.56
N VAL A 236 34.86 -7.78 32.11
CA VAL A 236 33.48 -7.93 32.59
C VAL A 236 33.36 -9.07 33.61
N ASP A 237 34.12 -10.14 33.41
CA ASP A 237 34.08 -11.32 34.28
C ASP A 237 34.47 -11.02 35.74
N GLY A 238 33.72 -11.59 36.69
CA GLY A 238 33.92 -11.42 38.12
C GLY A 238 33.56 -10.03 38.67
N GLN A 239 32.93 -9.17 37.87
CA GLN A 239 32.69 -7.77 38.24
C GLN A 239 31.24 -7.49 38.68
N PHE A 240 31.12 -6.46 39.52
CA PHE A 240 29.85 -5.77 39.81
C PHE A 240 29.78 -4.48 38.99
N PHE A 241 28.57 -4.17 38.48
CA PHE A 241 28.27 -2.94 37.75
C PHE A 241 26.98 -2.30 38.25
N ASN A 242 27.07 -1.07 38.75
CA ASN A 242 25.92 -0.23 39.04
C ASN A 242 25.36 0.35 37.73
N ILE A 243 24.03 0.44 37.61
CA ILE A 243 23.35 1.11 36.48
C ILE A 243 22.42 2.18 37.06
N SER A 244 22.78 3.44 36.88
CA SER A 244 22.06 4.61 37.38
C SER A 244 22.06 5.73 36.35
N GLY A 245 21.12 6.67 36.47
CA GLY A 245 21.18 7.91 35.71
C GLY A 245 22.45 8.70 36.01
N HIS A 246 22.81 9.65 35.14
CA HIS A 246 23.89 10.60 35.40
C HIS A 246 23.48 11.63 36.46
N ARG A 247 22.17 11.87 36.59
CA ARG A 247 21.56 12.80 37.52
C ARG A 247 20.47 12.09 38.32
N TYR A 248 20.36 12.44 39.59
CA TYR A 248 19.22 12.10 40.43
C TYR A 248 18.25 13.27 40.55
N GLU A 249 16.99 12.93 40.81
CA GLU A 249 15.95 13.87 41.22
C GLU A 249 15.65 13.69 42.71
N THR A 250 15.11 14.75 43.30
CA THR A 250 14.56 14.72 44.65
C THR A 250 13.05 14.44 44.62
N LEU A 251 12.51 13.91 45.70
CA LEU A 251 11.06 13.75 45.87
C LEU A 251 10.32 15.08 45.70
N GLY A 252 10.95 16.19 46.14
CA GLY A 252 10.50 17.56 45.92
C GLY A 252 10.29 17.89 44.45
N GLU A 253 11.32 17.69 43.64
CA GLU A 253 11.28 17.96 42.19
C GLU A 253 10.22 17.10 41.49
N ILE A 254 10.16 15.80 41.81
CA ILE A 254 9.20 14.86 41.20
C ILE A 254 7.76 15.24 41.55
N ALA A 255 7.46 15.49 42.82
CA ALA A 255 6.12 15.87 43.25
C ALA A 255 5.70 17.24 42.68
N THR A 256 6.64 18.15 42.48
CA THR A 256 6.39 19.45 41.84
C THR A 256 5.97 19.28 40.40
N ALA A 257 6.68 18.42 39.65
CA ALA A 257 6.32 18.14 38.28
C ALA A 257 4.92 17.50 38.17
N ILE A 258 4.60 16.55 39.05
CA ILE A 258 3.28 15.90 39.08
C ILE A 258 2.19 16.91 39.42
N ALA A 259 2.39 17.76 40.44
CA ALA A 259 1.40 18.75 40.84
C ALA A 259 1.12 19.77 39.71
N LYS A 260 2.15 20.13 38.95
CA LYS A 260 2.03 21.00 37.77
C LYS A 260 1.25 20.32 36.65
N GLU A 261 1.57 19.07 36.33
CA GLU A 261 0.94 18.30 35.26
C GLU A 261 -0.56 18.11 35.51
N TYR A 262 -0.93 17.71 36.72
CA TYR A 262 -2.32 17.48 37.13
C TYR A 262 -3.05 18.77 37.57
N ARG A 263 -2.42 19.95 37.42
CA ARG A 263 -2.99 21.28 37.67
C ARG A 263 -3.56 21.43 39.08
N PHE A 264 -2.76 21.13 40.10
CA PHE A 264 -3.07 21.44 41.50
C PHE A 264 -2.79 22.93 41.78
N GLU A 265 -3.83 23.76 41.86
CA GLU A 265 -3.71 25.23 41.92
C GLU A 265 -2.98 25.75 43.17
N LYS A 266 -3.05 25.00 44.27
CA LYS A 266 -2.35 25.31 45.53
C LYS A 266 -1.04 24.53 45.70
N GLY A 267 -0.58 23.85 44.65
CA GLY A 267 0.71 23.16 44.61
C GLY A 267 0.74 21.87 45.43
N ILE A 268 1.83 21.68 46.18
CA ILE A 268 2.17 20.43 46.85
C ILE A 268 2.31 20.69 48.35
N GLN A 269 1.93 19.71 49.17
CA GLN A 269 2.19 19.72 50.60
C GLN A 269 2.86 18.41 51.01
N PHE A 270 4.07 18.50 51.57
CA PHE A 270 4.73 17.34 52.18
C PHE A 270 4.17 17.10 53.58
N VAL A 271 3.77 15.86 53.86
CA VAL A 271 3.24 15.43 55.15
C VAL A 271 4.13 14.35 55.75
N ARG A 272 4.00 14.10 57.05
CA ARG A 272 4.69 12.98 57.68
C ARG A 272 4.04 11.66 57.27
N SER A 273 4.80 10.57 57.27
CA SER A 273 4.29 9.26 56.83
C SER A 273 3.16 8.71 57.72
N ASP A 274 3.09 9.11 58.99
CA ASP A 274 1.99 8.81 59.93
C ASP A 274 0.72 9.64 59.68
N GLU A 275 0.82 10.71 58.88
CA GLU A 275 -0.29 11.57 58.46
C GLU A 275 -0.75 11.25 57.02
N ALA A 276 -0.26 10.15 56.45
CA ALA A 276 -0.62 9.73 55.10
C ALA A 276 -2.11 9.33 55.01
N GLU A 277 -2.77 9.77 53.94
CA GLU A 277 -4.16 9.42 53.68
C GLU A 277 -4.28 7.92 53.38
N SER A 278 -5.40 7.29 53.74
CA SER A 278 -5.63 5.87 53.49
C SER A 278 -5.64 5.49 52.01
N SER A 279 -5.82 6.47 51.13
CA SER A 279 -5.73 6.34 49.67
C SER A 279 -4.30 6.34 49.14
N PHE A 280 -3.30 6.67 49.96
CA PHE A 280 -1.91 6.68 49.53
C PHE A 280 -1.36 5.24 49.36
N PRO A 281 -0.64 4.92 48.26
CA PRO A 281 -0.20 3.56 47.99
C PRO A 281 0.75 2.99 49.06
N SER A 282 0.36 1.88 49.68
CA SER A 282 1.02 1.29 50.86
C SER A 282 2.49 0.84 50.62
N GLY A 283 2.89 0.58 49.37
CA GLY A 283 4.28 0.25 49.02
C GLY A 283 5.17 1.46 48.66
N LEU A 284 4.57 2.59 48.32
CA LEU A 284 5.29 3.76 47.80
C LEU A 284 6.03 4.54 48.90
N HIS A 285 5.55 4.43 50.14
CA HIS A 285 6.21 4.97 51.33
C HIS A 285 7.66 4.49 51.47
N PHE A 286 7.91 3.21 51.18
CA PHE A 286 9.25 2.64 51.25
C PHE A 286 10.17 3.29 50.22
N VAL A 287 9.69 3.49 48.98
CA VAL A 287 10.48 4.12 47.92
C VAL A 287 10.79 5.57 48.25
N PHE A 288 9.78 6.35 48.69
CA PHE A 288 9.93 7.78 48.98
C PHE A 288 10.80 8.05 50.22
N SER A 289 10.82 7.12 51.17
CA SER A 289 11.65 7.22 52.37
C SER A 289 13.06 6.65 52.18
N PHE A 290 13.38 6.08 51.02
CA PHE A 290 14.67 5.45 50.73
C PHE A 290 15.53 6.35 49.83
N SER A 291 16.07 7.41 50.43
CA SER A 291 17.01 8.32 49.77
C SER A 291 18.27 7.56 49.36
N GLN A 292 18.59 7.54 48.06
CA GLN A 292 19.78 6.85 47.56
C GLN A 292 20.37 7.53 46.32
N TRP A 293 21.64 7.94 46.42
CA TRP A 293 22.46 8.32 45.28
C TRP A 293 23.47 7.23 44.94
N VAL A 294 23.65 6.96 43.64
CA VAL A 294 24.50 5.89 43.11
C VAL A 294 25.26 6.43 41.92
N GLY A 295 26.52 6.04 41.74
CA GLY A 295 27.32 6.29 40.55
C GLY A 295 27.48 5.02 39.71
N SER A 296 27.59 5.20 38.39
CA SER A 296 27.89 4.13 37.41
C SER A 296 29.16 4.43 36.61
N ASP A 297 30.13 5.12 37.22
CA ASP A 297 31.35 5.58 36.54
C ASP A 297 32.18 4.41 35.99
N LYS A 298 32.18 3.27 36.69
CA LYS A 298 32.84 2.04 36.22
C LYS A 298 32.24 1.52 34.92
N LEU A 299 30.91 1.44 34.83
CA LEU A 299 30.22 1.03 33.60
C LEU A 299 30.51 2.02 32.45
N ARG A 300 30.38 3.33 32.71
CA ARG A 300 30.58 4.37 31.71
C ARG A 300 32.00 4.39 31.16
N SER A 301 33.00 4.27 32.03
CA SER A 301 34.41 4.25 31.63
C SER A 301 34.80 2.97 30.90
N LEU A 302 34.20 1.83 31.26
CA LEU A 302 34.49 0.54 30.64
C LEU A 302 33.85 0.42 29.25
N THR A 303 32.54 0.65 29.13
CA THR A 303 31.78 0.34 27.91
C THR A 303 31.45 1.55 27.06
N GLY A 304 31.64 2.77 27.57
CA GLY A 304 31.18 4.00 26.92
C GLY A 304 29.66 4.20 26.99
N TRP A 305 28.94 3.37 27.76
CA TRP A 305 27.50 3.49 27.96
C TRP A 305 27.12 4.87 28.50
N LYS A 306 25.99 5.40 28.01
CA LYS A 306 25.43 6.70 28.42
C LYS A 306 23.91 6.56 28.54
N ASP A 307 23.36 7.00 29.66
CA ASP A 307 21.92 7.25 29.81
C ASP A 307 21.53 8.49 28.99
N ARG A 308 20.44 8.39 28.23
CA ARG A 308 19.98 9.42 27.28
C ARG A 308 18.59 9.94 27.63
N LEU A 309 17.78 9.16 28.33
CA LEU A 309 16.39 9.45 28.63
C LEU A 309 16.27 9.91 30.08
N PHE A 310 16.01 11.21 30.26
CA PHE A 310 15.98 11.85 31.58
C PHE A 310 14.59 11.87 32.21
N HIS A 311 14.58 11.85 33.54
CA HIS A 311 13.36 11.72 34.31
C HIS A 311 12.48 12.96 34.18
N LEU A 312 12.94 14.20 34.45
CA LEU A 312 11.95 15.29 34.63
C LEU A 312 12.39 16.77 34.51
N THR A 313 13.59 17.14 34.01
CA THR A 313 13.99 18.58 33.96
C THR A 313 14.49 19.14 32.62
N LEU A 314 14.53 18.36 31.55
CA LEU A 314 14.80 18.85 30.18
C LEU A 314 13.83 18.30 29.13
N ALA A 315 12.77 17.61 29.55
CA ALA A 315 11.67 17.32 28.65
C ALA A 315 10.92 18.63 28.39
N SER A 316 11.28 19.32 27.30
CA SER A 316 10.25 19.95 26.49
C SER A 316 9.13 18.92 26.29
N SER A 317 7.91 19.40 26.19
CA SER A 317 6.65 18.65 26.04
C SER A 317 6.61 17.56 24.94
N GLU A 318 7.72 17.33 24.22
CA GLU A 318 7.80 16.54 22.99
C GLU A 318 8.07 15.03 23.22
N THR A 319 8.74 14.60 24.30
CA THR A 319 9.17 13.18 24.42
C THR A 319 8.15 12.26 25.11
N MET A 320 7.18 12.79 25.84
CA MET A 320 6.12 11.99 26.50
C MET A 320 5.00 11.53 25.55
N ALA A 321 4.94 12.09 24.34
CA ALA A 321 3.86 11.83 23.38
C ALA A 321 4.05 10.57 22.51
N LEU A 322 5.24 9.95 22.52
CA LEU A 322 5.53 8.80 21.64
C LEU A 322 5.46 7.42 22.31
N ASN A 323 5.34 7.35 23.64
CA ASN A 323 5.27 6.09 24.38
C ASN A 323 3.85 5.61 24.69
N ARG A 324 2.85 6.17 24.00
CA ARG A 324 1.44 5.88 24.27
C ARG A 324 0.78 4.96 23.24
N ILE A 325 1.55 4.24 22.42
CA ILE A 325 1.00 3.32 21.41
C ILE A 325 1.04 1.88 21.93
N LYS A 326 -0.11 1.29 22.26
CA LYS A 326 -0.26 -0.13 22.65
C LYS A 326 -0.81 -0.94 21.47
N SER A 327 -0.12 -1.98 21.01
CA SER A 327 -0.70 -2.90 20.02
C SER A 327 -1.72 -3.83 20.68
N ARG A 328 -2.93 -3.98 20.10
CA ARG A 328 -3.95 -4.94 20.58
C ARG A 328 -4.13 -6.14 19.64
N GLY A 329 -3.10 -6.45 18.85
CA GLY A 329 -3.11 -7.51 17.86
C GLY A 329 -2.53 -7.05 16.52
N ARG A 330 -2.29 -8.02 15.60
CA ARG A 330 -1.78 -7.74 14.25
C ARG A 330 -2.61 -6.66 13.57
N GLY A 331 -1.96 -5.54 13.24
CA GLY A 331 -2.59 -4.39 12.59
C GLY A 331 -3.42 -3.46 13.47
N HIS A 332 -3.42 -3.59 14.80
CA HIS A 332 -4.11 -2.66 15.71
C HIS A 332 -3.12 -1.93 16.60
N LEU A 333 -3.29 -0.62 16.74
CA LEU A 333 -2.43 0.33 17.47
C LEU A 333 -3.36 1.26 18.28
N ALA A 334 -3.50 1.07 19.59
CA ALA A 334 -4.22 1.98 20.48
C ALA A 334 -3.30 3.14 20.87
N ILE A 335 -3.80 4.38 20.83
CA ILE A 335 -3.08 5.58 21.25
C ILE A 335 -3.67 6.00 22.60
N ASP A 336 -2.83 6.12 23.62
CA ASP A 336 -3.09 6.45 25.03
C ASP A 336 -3.75 5.34 25.89
N ASP A 337 -3.62 5.48 27.22
CA ASP A 337 -4.12 4.56 28.26
C ASP A 337 -5.64 4.67 28.50
N TYR A 338 -6.42 4.81 27.43
CA TYR A 338 -7.88 4.81 27.55
C TYR A 338 -8.42 3.38 27.73
N ASP A 339 -9.41 3.27 28.62
CA ASP A 339 -10.19 2.06 28.82
C ASP A 339 -10.82 1.58 27.50
N ALA A 340 -11.00 0.25 27.40
CA ALA A 340 -10.97 -0.50 26.15
C ALA A 340 -11.90 -0.07 24.98
N ASP A 341 -12.88 0.80 25.20
CA ASP A 341 -13.92 1.15 24.24
C ASP A 341 -13.99 2.66 23.84
N GLU A 342 -13.19 3.55 24.44
CA GLU A 342 -13.39 5.02 24.29
C GLU A 342 -12.17 5.84 23.77
N GLY A 343 -10.98 5.26 23.68
CA GLY A 343 -9.75 5.95 23.23
C GLY A 343 -9.55 6.05 21.71
N PRO A 344 -8.60 6.87 21.22
CA PRO A 344 -8.18 6.84 19.81
C PRO A 344 -7.52 5.49 19.49
N SER A 345 -8.22 4.67 18.71
CA SER A 345 -7.66 3.43 18.17
C SER A 345 -7.12 3.67 16.78
N SER A 346 -6.16 2.86 16.32
CA SER A 346 -5.70 2.92 14.95
C SER A 346 -5.48 1.53 14.39
N ASN A 347 -5.75 1.37 13.10
CA ASN A 347 -5.63 0.10 12.41
C ASN A 347 -4.77 0.28 11.16
N VAL A 348 -3.86 -0.66 10.93
CA VAL A 348 -3.21 -0.81 9.63
C VAL A 348 -4.28 -1.27 8.64
N ILE A 349 -4.58 -0.43 7.66
CA ILE A 349 -5.52 -0.75 6.58
C ILE A 349 -4.87 -1.66 5.56
N ASP A 350 -5.69 -2.18 4.65
CA ASP A 350 -5.34 -3.26 3.73
C ASP A 350 -4.12 -2.93 2.83
N ASP A 351 -3.77 -1.65 2.67
CA ASP A 351 -2.62 -1.15 1.89
C ASP A 351 -1.39 -0.76 2.73
N GLY A 352 -1.34 -1.16 4.01
CA GLY A 352 -0.21 -0.91 4.91
C GLY A 352 -0.20 0.47 5.59
N ARG A 353 -1.11 1.38 5.25
CA ARG A 353 -1.24 2.67 5.94
C ARG A 353 -1.96 2.53 7.28
N VAL A 354 -1.73 3.45 8.23
CA VAL A 354 -2.41 3.45 9.54
C VAL A 354 -3.63 4.38 9.51
N LYS A 355 -4.82 3.84 9.74
CA LYS A 355 -6.08 4.57 9.93
C LYS A 355 -6.32 4.79 11.42
N VAL A 356 -6.23 6.04 11.86
CA VAL A 356 -6.57 6.45 13.23
C VAL A 356 -8.06 6.79 13.31
N GLN A 357 -8.77 6.15 14.24
CA GLN A 357 -10.18 6.30 14.50
C GLN A 357 -10.38 6.80 15.94
N PHE A 358 -10.86 8.04 16.04
CA PHE A 358 -11.28 8.61 17.30
C PHE A 358 -12.70 8.10 17.60
N HIS A 359 -12.87 7.36 18.71
CA HIS A 359 -14.18 6.90 19.17
C HIS A 359 -15.01 8.05 19.75
N ASP A 360 -16.30 7.82 20.02
CA ASP A 360 -17.42 8.78 20.13
C ASP A 360 -17.30 9.91 21.19
N ASN A 361 -16.10 10.16 21.71
CA ASN A 361 -15.78 11.21 22.67
C ASN A 361 -15.04 12.41 22.00
N PRO A 362 -15.77 13.42 21.50
CA PRO A 362 -15.16 14.62 20.94
C PRO A 362 -14.34 15.45 21.94
N GLN A 363 -14.49 15.23 23.25
CA GLN A 363 -13.61 15.84 24.27
C GLN A 363 -12.24 15.18 24.28
N ALA A 364 -12.13 13.88 23.97
CA ALA A 364 -10.84 13.23 23.76
C ALA A 364 -10.13 13.78 22.50
N LEU A 365 -10.87 14.04 21.40
CA LEU A 365 -10.30 14.68 20.21
C LEU A 365 -9.90 16.14 20.44
N ALA A 366 -10.70 16.91 21.18
CA ALA A 366 -10.39 18.29 21.53
C ALA A 366 -9.22 18.36 22.53
N ALA A 367 -9.20 17.51 23.55
CA ALA A 367 -8.08 17.37 24.47
C ALA A 367 -6.82 16.92 23.73
N TRP A 368 -6.91 15.93 22.84
CA TRP A 368 -5.80 15.49 21.98
C TRP A 368 -5.31 16.62 21.06
N CYS A 369 -6.20 17.38 20.42
CA CYS A 369 -5.84 18.54 19.60
C CYS A 369 -5.25 19.71 20.40
N GLU A 370 -5.75 19.99 21.60
CA GLU A 370 -5.23 21.05 22.48
C GLU A 370 -3.87 20.65 23.07
N HIS A 371 -3.70 19.38 23.47
CA HIS A 371 -2.42 18.82 23.91
C HIS A 371 -1.39 18.85 22.77
N PHE A 372 -1.82 18.60 21.53
CA PHE A 372 -0.97 18.77 20.33
C PHE A 372 -0.66 20.24 20.00
N LYS A 373 -1.60 21.18 20.19
CA LYS A 373 -1.38 22.62 19.90
C LYS A 373 -0.38 23.26 20.85
N ASP A 374 -0.46 22.95 22.13
CA ASP A 374 0.48 23.46 23.13
C ASP A 374 1.90 22.88 22.93
N THR A 375 2.03 21.76 22.22
CA THR A 375 3.32 21.16 21.81
C THR A 375 4.02 21.98 20.70
N PHE A 376 3.29 22.77 19.90
CA PHE A 376 3.87 23.59 18.81
C PHE A 376 3.95 25.09 19.13
N ALA A 377 3.54 25.50 20.32
CA ALA A 377 3.41 26.91 20.70
C ALA A 377 4.41 27.33 21.79
N SER A 378 5.68 26.93 21.70
CA SER A 378 6.75 27.59 22.46
C SER A 378 8.13 27.42 21.82
N ASP A 379 8.43 28.22 20.80
CA ASP A 379 9.60 29.11 20.82
C ASP A 379 9.64 29.98 19.56
N ALA A 380 9.02 31.16 19.66
CA ALA A 380 9.12 32.22 18.66
C ALA A 380 10.10 33.33 19.08
N SER A 381 11.02 33.06 20.01
CA SER A 381 11.96 34.06 20.52
C SER A 381 13.40 33.56 20.63
N SER A 382 13.98 33.12 19.53
CA SER A 382 15.43 33.20 19.28
C SER A 382 15.73 32.97 17.79
N SER A 383 15.19 33.83 16.94
CA SER A 383 15.60 33.91 15.53
C SER A 383 16.92 34.67 15.45
N GLU A 384 18.05 33.96 15.55
CA GLU A 384 19.27 34.44 14.91
C GLU A 384 19.11 34.26 13.40
N GLN A 385 19.24 35.38 12.68
CA GLN A 385 19.06 35.51 11.25
C GLN A 385 20.09 34.67 10.47
N LEU A 386 19.77 33.42 10.17
CA LEU A 386 20.38 32.70 9.06
C LEU A 386 19.52 32.93 7.81
N GLN A 387 20.07 33.68 6.86
CA GLN A 387 19.42 33.91 5.57
C GLN A 387 19.12 32.57 4.87
N PRO A 388 17.96 32.43 4.21
CA PRO A 388 17.63 31.20 3.51
C PRO A 388 18.63 30.98 2.37
N PRO A 389 19.25 29.78 2.25
CA PRO A 389 20.02 29.48 1.07
C PRO A 389 19.07 29.44 -0.12
N LYS A 390 19.45 30.14 -1.19
CA LYS A 390 18.72 30.12 -2.46
C LYS A 390 18.56 28.66 -2.94
N PRO A 391 17.41 28.27 -3.51
CA PRO A 391 17.19 26.92 -3.99
C PRO A 391 18.20 26.61 -5.10
N ARG A 392 19.15 25.71 -4.83
CA ARG A 392 19.97 25.11 -5.89
C ARG A 392 19.12 24.09 -6.62
N ARG A 393 18.62 24.46 -7.80
CA ARG A 393 18.33 23.50 -8.87
C ARG A 393 19.67 22.93 -9.32
N THR A 394 20.04 21.76 -8.83
CA THR A 394 20.93 20.77 -9.46
C THR A 394 21.19 19.66 -8.45
N ASN A 395 20.59 18.49 -8.69
CA ASN A 395 20.93 17.24 -8.02
C ASN A 395 22.42 17.00 -8.23
N SER A 396 23.20 17.24 -7.17
CA SER A 396 24.62 16.91 -7.13
C SER A 396 24.80 15.99 -5.95
N VAL A 397 24.86 14.69 -6.24
CA VAL A 397 25.45 13.70 -5.34
C VAL A 397 26.90 14.16 -5.13
N ALA A 398 27.13 14.93 -4.08
CA ALA A 398 28.46 15.25 -3.61
C ALA A 398 29.02 13.95 -2.99
N PHE A 399 29.78 13.22 -3.79
CA PHE A 399 30.49 12.02 -3.41
C PHE A 399 31.30 12.28 -2.13
N ILE A 400 30.99 11.56 -1.07
CA ILE A 400 31.92 11.40 0.06
C ILE A 400 33.02 10.45 -0.44
N PRO A 401 34.30 10.86 -0.49
CA PRO A 401 35.38 9.97 -0.90
C PRO A 401 35.49 8.79 0.07
N GLY A 402 35.40 7.55 -0.43
CA GLY A 402 35.57 6.31 0.36
C GLY A 402 34.31 5.49 0.63
N VAL A 403 33.13 5.91 0.16
CA VAL A 403 31.88 5.12 0.23
C VAL A 403 31.70 4.32 -1.07
N GLU A 404 31.22 3.07 -0.96
CA GLU A 404 30.92 2.17 -2.10
C GLU A 404 30.13 2.88 -3.21
N LYS A 405 30.39 2.52 -4.48
CA LYS A 405 29.65 3.06 -5.63
C LYS A 405 28.14 2.90 -5.39
N PRO A 406 27.32 3.96 -5.49
CA PRO A 406 25.88 3.84 -5.35
C PRO A 406 25.30 2.89 -6.40
N ALA A 407 24.27 2.13 -6.03
CA ALA A 407 23.55 1.25 -6.94
C ALA A 407 23.00 2.04 -8.15
N GLU A 408 23.05 1.44 -9.34
CA GLU A 408 22.59 2.07 -10.59
C GLU A 408 21.09 2.38 -10.62
N SER A 409 20.27 1.81 -9.73
CA SER A 409 18.83 2.08 -9.58
C SER A 409 18.34 1.60 -8.21
N PRO A 410 17.31 2.22 -7.59
CA PRO A 410 16.68 1.62 -6.41
C PRO A 410 15.93 0.34 -6.80
N ARG A 411 15.89 -0.64 -5.90
CA ARG A 411 15.09 -1.86 -6.13
C ARG A 411 13.60 -1.53 -6.03
N LEU A 412 12.87 -1.68 -7.15
CA LEU A 412 11.44 -1.42 -7.26
C LEU A 412 10.61 -2.70 -7.21
N HIS A 413 9.38 -2.58 -6.73
CA HIS A 413 8.32 -3.57 -6.85
C HIS A 413 7.42 -3.25 -8.05
N ILE A 414 7.36 -4.16 -9.02
CA ILE A 414 6.64 -3.94 -10.28
C ILE A 414 5.48 -4.92 -10.39
N ALA A 415 4.26 -4.38 -10.51
CA ALA A 415 3.08 -5.17 -10.84
C ALA A 415 2.79 -5.10 -12.35
N ILE A 416 2.72 -6.25 -13.02
CA ILE A 416 2.41 -6.34 -14.45
C ILE A 416 0.97 -6.84 -14.63
N HIS A 417 0.02 -5.96 -14.95
CA HIS A 417 -1.39 -6.31 -15.15
C HIS A 417 -1.65 -6.79 -16.58
N ILE A 418 -2.05 -8.06 -16.72
CA ILE A 418 -2.31 -8.67 -18.03
C ILE A 418 -3.66 -9.37 -18.01
N VAL A 419 -4.56 -8.94 -18.90
CA VAL A 419 -5.81 -9.63 -19.20
C VAL A 419 -5.78 -10.09 -20.64
N GLY A 420 -5.98 -11.38 -20.88
CA GLY A 420 -5.92 -11.94 -22.21
C GLY A 420 -5.59 -13.43 -22.23
N SER A 421 -5.25 -13.90 -23.41
CA SER A 421 -4.85 -15.29 -23.68
C SER A 421 -3.37 -15.52 -23.37
N ARG A 422 -2.89 -16.75 -23.63
CA ARG A 422 -1.46 -17.05 -23.57
C ARG A 422 -0.62 -16.13 -24.48
N GLY A 423 -1.17 -15.70 -25.63
CA GLY A 423 -0.52 -14.78 -26.55
C GLY A 423 -0.30 -13.38 -25.97
N ASP A 424 -1.08 -13.00 -24.95
CA ASP A 424 -0.93 -11.74 -24.23
C ASP A 424 0.02 -11.86 -23.05
N VAL A 425 0.04 -13.01 -22.36
CA VAL A 425 0.87 -13.23 -21.16
C VAL A 425 2.33 -13.56 -21.52
N GLN A 426 2.55 -14.44 -22.49
CA GLN A 426 3.88 -14.94 -22.83
C GLN A 426 4.90 -13.84 -23.19
N PRO A 427 4.55 -12.79 -23.97
CA PRO A 427 5.49 -11.72 -24.31
C PRO A 427 5.99 -10.89 -23.12
N PHE A 428 5.29 -10.89 -21.99
CA PHE A 428 5.71 -10.15 -20.79
C PHE A 428 6.72 -10.91 -19.93
N ILE A 429 6.82 -12.24 -20.09
CA ILE A 429 7.72 -13.06 -19.27
C ILE A 429 9.20 -12.68 -19.50
N PRO A 430 9.70 -12.58 -20.75
CA PRO A 430 11.07 -12.13 -20.99
C PRO A 430 11.34 -10.72 -20.44
N ILE A 431 10.37 -9.80 -20.57
CA ILE A 431 10.46 -8.44 -20.04
C ILE A 431 10.59 -8.46 -18.51
N ALA A 432 9.76 -9.25 -17.83
CA ALA A 432 9.84 -9.43 -16.38
C ALA A 432 11.18 -10.02 -15.94
N GLN A 433 11.67 -11.06 -16.64
CA GLN A 433 12.96 -11.68 -16.35
C GLN A 433 14.13 -10.71 -16.53
N LEU A 434 14.08 -9.82 -17.52
CA LEU A 434 15.09 -8.79 -17.73
C LEU A 434 15.07 -7.76 -16.59
N LEU A 435 13.89 -7.25 -16.22
CA LEU A 435 13.71 -6.30 -15.12
C LEU A 435 14.15 -6.86 -13.75
N MET A 436 14.08 -8.19 -13.57
CA MET A 436 14.54 -8.87 -12.35
C MET A 436 16.06 -9.05 -12.27
N LYS A 437 16.77 -9.09 -13.41
CA LYS A 437 18.21 -9.33 -13.47
C LYS A 437 19.00 -8.02 -13.27
N PRO A 438 20.29 -8.10 -12.88
CA PRO A 438 21.18 -6.94 -12.90
C PRO A 438 21.25 -6.32 -14.31
N PRO A 439 21.33 -4.98 -14.45
CA PRO A 439 21.53 -4.00 -13.38
C PRO A 439 20.25 -3.56 -12.62
N TYR A 440 19.06 -3.95 -13.07
CA TYR A 440 17.79 -3.46 -12.51
C TYR A 440 17.42 -4.08 -11.15
N GLY A 441 17.50 -5.41 -11.04
CA GLY A 441 17.30 -6.13 -9.77
C GLY A 441 15.91 -5.99 -9.13
N HIS A 442 14.88 -5.63 -9.90
CA HIS A 442 13.54 -5.38 -9.40
C HIS A 442 12.83 -6.66 -8.93
N ARG A 443 11.84 -6.51 -8.05
CA ARG A 443 10.90 -7.59 -7.73
C ARG A 443 9.68 -7.44 -8.63
N VAL A 444 9.48 -8.39 -9.53
CA VAL A 444 8.43 -8.32 -10.54
C VAL A 444 7.43 -9.43 -10.34
N ARG A 445 6.14 -9.10 -10.39
CA ARG A 445 5.06 -10.09 -10.43
C ARG A 445 4.16 -9.88 -11.64
N ILE A 446 3.78 -10.98 -12.27
CA ILE A 446 2.78 -11.01 -13.34
C ILE A 446 1.41 -11.27 -12.72
N CYS A 447 0.52 -10.31 -12.92
CA CYS A 447 -0.82 -10.28 -12.39
C CYS A 447 -1.80 -10.63 -13.52
N THR A 448 -2.28 -11.87 -13.58
CA THR A 448 -3.14 -12.36 -14.66
C THR A 448 -4.12 -13.44 -14.17
N HIS A 449 -4.76 -14.16 -15.07
CA HIS A 449 -5.73 -15.19 -14.77
C HIS A 449 -5.08 -16.41 -14.07
N ALA A 450 -5.82 -17.04 -13.15
CA ALA A 450 -5.40 -18.25 -12.44
C ALA A 450 -4.88 -19.38 -13.35
N ALA A 451 -5.43 -19.50 -14.56
CA ALA A 451 -5.05 -20.49 -15.56
C ALA A 451 -3.56 -20.42 -15.97
N PHE A 452 -2.89 -19.28 -15.78
CA PHE A 452 -1.49 -19.09 -16.17
C PHE A 452 -0.51 -19.18 -15.00
N LYS A 453 -0.96 -19.50 -13.78
CA LYS A 453 -0.10 -19.61 -12.59
C LYS A 453 1.12 -20.50 -12.83
N GLU A 454 0.89 -21.75 -13.20
CA GLU A 454 1.95 -22.74 -13.41
C GLU A 454 2.90 -22.31 -14.53
N PHE A 455 2.36 -21.71 -15.59
CA PHE A 455 3.16 -21.22 -16.71
C PHE A 455 4.09 -20.07 -16.31
N VAL A 456 3.61 -19.10 -15.52
CA VAL A 456 4.41 -17.97 -15.04
C VAL A 456 5.47 -18.41 -14.04
N GLU A 457 5.10 -19.21 -13.04
CA GLU A 457 6.00 -19.67 -11.98
C GLU A 457 7.09 -20.60 -12.53
N ALA A 458 6.79 -21.43 -13.55
CA ALA A 458 7.78 -22.26 -14.22
C ALA A 458 8.90 -21.46 -14.89
N GLN A 459 8.69 -20.16 -15.14
CA GLN A 459 9.67 -19.24 -15.72
C GLN A 459 10.42 -18.43 -14.66
N GLY A 460 10.20 -18.72 -13.37
CA GLY A 460 10.86 -18.06 -12.24
C GLY A 460 10.34 -16.66 -11.92
N VAL A 461 9.13 -16.30 -12.37
CA VAL A 461 8.50 -14.99 -12.13
C VAL A 461 7.38 -15.15 -11.09
N GLU A 462 7.23 -14.18 -10.18
CA GLU A 462 6.12 -14.19 -9.22
C GLU A 462 4.77 -14.07 -9.93
N PHE A 463 3.76 -14.81 -9.47
CA PHE A 463 2.40 -14.79 -10.01
C PHE A 463 1.40 -14.17 -9.02
N PHE A 464 0.42 -13.41 -9.54
CA PHE A 464 -0.75 -12.97 -8.78
C PHE A 464 -2.04 -13.12 -9.58
N ASN A 465 -3.08 -13.73 -8.98
CA ASN A 465 -4.38 -13.88 -9.62
C ASN A 465 -5.21 -12.60 -9.53
N ILE A 466 -5.61 -12.05 -10.67
CA ILE A 466 -6.54 -10.91 -10.74
C ILE A 466 -8.00 -11.34 -11.02
N GLY A 467 -8.25 -12.63 -11.24
CA GLY A 467 -9.57 -13.17 -11.53
C GLY A 467 -9.90 -13.22 -13.02
N GLY A 468 -11.14 -13.58 -13.32
CA GLY A 468 -11.60 -13.84 -14.69
C GLY A 468 -11.10 -15.16 -15.28
N ASP A 469 -11.78 -15.59 -16.33
CA ASP A 469 -11.50 -16.84 -17.04
C ASP A 469 -11.21 -16.52 -18.52
N PRO A 470 -9.95 -16.71 -18.98
CA PRO A 470 -9.55 -16.33 -20.33
C PRO A 470 -10.30 -17.15 -21.39
N GLU A 471 -10.64 -18.41 -21.11
CA GLU A 471 -11.34 -19.29 -22.05
C GLU A 471 -12.78 -18.81 -22.24
N ALA A 472 -13.47 -18.53 -21.15
CA ALA A 472 -14.83 -18.05 -21.23
C ALA A 472 -14.90 -16.65 -21.87
N LEU A 473 -13.90 -15.79 -21.65
CA LEU A 473 -13.80 -14.48 -22.31
C LEU A 473 -13.60 -14.64 -23.83
N MET A 474 -12.70 -15.53 -24.26
CA MET A 474 -12.47 -15.82 -25.68
C MET A 474 -13.72 -16.44 -26.33
N ALA A 475 -14.35 -17.42 -25.70
CA ALA A 475 -15.57 -18.06 -26.19
C ALA A 475 -16.71 -17.05 -26.37
N TYR A 476 -16.80 -16.05 -25.49
CA TYR A 476 -17.77 -14.96 -25.62
C TYR A 476 -17.49 -14.08 -26.84
N MET A 477 -16.22 -13.74 -27.11
CA MET A 477 -15.81 -12.94 -28.27
C MET A 477 -16.02 -13.70 -29.59
N VAL A 478 -15.79 -15.01 -29.62
CA VAL A 478 -16.10 -15.86 -30.79
C VAL A 478 -17.59 -15.85 -31.10
N LYS A 479 -18.44 -15.98 -30.07
CA LYS A 479 -19.91 -15.94 -30.23
C LYS A 479 -20.44 -14.56 -30.60
N ASN A 480 -19.70 -13.51 -30.24
CA ASN A 480 -20.06 -12.11 -30.47
C ASN A 480 -18.91 -11.37 -31.16
N PRO A 481 -18.62 -11.69 -32.44
CA PRO A 481 -17.47 -11.12 -33.15
C PRO A 481 -17.65 -9.63 -33.49
N GLY A 482 -18.88 -9.10 -33.36
CA GLY A 482 -19.18 -7.68 -33.51
C GLY A 482 -19.19 -6.91 -32.18
N LEU A 483 -19.11 -5.58 -32.28
CA LEU A 483 -19.11 -4.66 -31.13
C LEU A 483 -20.38 -4.71 -30.26
N LEU A 484 -21.50 -5.13 -30.83
CA LEU A 484 -22.78 -5.26 -30.13
C LEU A 484 -23.04 -6.74 -29.82
N PRO A 485 -23.39 -7.09 -28.57
CA PRO A 485 -23.76 -8.45 -28.22
C PRO A 485 -24.97 -8.93 -29.04
N ASN A 486 -24.93 -10.18 -29.48
CA ASN A 486 -26.04 -10.82 -30.17
C ASN A 486 -27.28 -10.88 -29.25
N ARG A 487 -28.48 -10.79 -29.85
CA ARG A 487 -29.76 -10.77 -29.11
C ARG A 487 -29.97 -12.00 -28.22
N GLU A 488 -29.35 -13.13 -28.57
CA GLU A 488 -29.40 -14.38 -27.81
C GLU A 488 -28.51 -14.31 -26.54
N SER A 489 -27.28 -13.79 -26.65
CA SER A 489 -26.40 -13.56 -25.49
C SER A 489 -26.97 -12.52 -24.51
N LEU A 490 -27.74 -11.54 -25.00
CA LEU A 490 -28.47 -10.59 -24.15
C LEU A 490 -29.61 -11.26 -23.37
N LYS A 491 -30.35 -12.19 -23.99
CA LYS A 491 -31.45 -12.94 -23.34
C LYS A 491 -30.95 -14.03 -22.40
N GLY A 492 -29.78 -14.61 -22.66
CA GLY A 492 -29.17 -15.68 -21.85
C GLY A 492 -28.51 -15.22 -20.55
N GLY A 493 -28.34 -13.92 -20.33
CA GLY A 493 -27.70 -13.37 -19.13
C GLY A 493 -26.17 -13.37 -19.16
N ASP A 494 -25.55 -13.78 -20.27
CA ASP A 494 -24.09 -13.86 -20.45
C ASP A 494 -23.41 -12.51 -20.17
N VAL A 495 -24.02 -11.41 -20.62
CA VAL A 495 -23.51 -10.04 -20.41
C VAL A 495 -23.36 -9.72 -18.92
N GLY A 496 -24.31 -10.13 -18.08
CA GLY A 496 -24.24 -9.91 -16.63
C GLY A 496 -23.09 -10.69 -15.99
N LYS A 497 -22.86 -11.94 -16.42
CA LYS A 497 -21.74 -12.76 -15.97
C LYS A 497 -20.39 -12.14 -16.37
N ARG A 498 -20.25 -11.72 -17.63
CA ARG A 498 -19.02 -11.06 -18.13
C ARG A 498 -18.72 -9.76 -17.40
N ARG A 499 -19.74 -8.95 -17.10
CA ARG A 499 -19.58 -7.73 -16.29
C ARG A 499 -19.09 -8.02 -14.88
N LYS A 500 -19.58 -9.11 -14.25
CA LYS A 500 -19.12 -9.53 -12.93
C LYS A 500 -17.65 -9.95 -12.94
N GLU A 501 -17.24 -10.73 -13.95
CA GLU A 501 -15.84 -11.12 -14.14
C GLU A 501 -14.94 -9.90 -14.40
N MET A 502 -15.40 -8.92 -15.19
CA MET A 502 -14.65 -7.67 -15.37
C MET A 502 -14.53 -6.87 -14.07
N ALA A 503 -15.58 -6.84 -13.25
CA ALA A 503 -15.51 -6.19 -11.93
C ALA A 503 -14.53 -6.90 -10.98
N GLU A 504 -14.43 -8.23 -11.07
CA GLU A 504 -13.45 -9.03 -10.35
C GLU A 504 -12.02 -8.72 -10.83
N ILE A 505 -11.78 -8.74 -12.15
CA ILE A 505 -10.51 -8.36 -12.78
C ILE A 505 -10.05 -6.97 -12.31
N ILE A 506 -10.93 -5.97 -12.46
CA ILE A 506 -10.62 -4.57 -12.06
C ILE A 506 -10.29 -4.51 -10.57
N SER A 507 -11.03 -5.22 -9.72
CA SER A 507 -10.73 -5.27 -8.28
C SER A 507 -9.41 -6.02 -7.98
N GLY A 508 -9.11 -7.07 -8.73
CA GLY A 508 -7.88 -7.85 -8.68
C GLY A 508 -6.65 -7.02 -9.03
N THR A 509 -6.76 -6.07 -9.96
CA THR A 509 -5.65 -5.14 -10.26
C THR A 509 -5.20 -4.36 -9.02
N TRP A 510 -6.14 -3.87 -8.19
CA TRP A 510 -5.82 -3.19 -6.93
C TRP A 510 -5.17 -4.13 -5.92
N ARG A 511 -5.78 -5.31 -5.69
CA ARG A 511 -5.24 -6.32 -4.79
C ARG A 511 -3.81 -6.67 -5.14
N SER A 512 -3.53 -6.92 -6.41
CA SER A 512 -2.19 -7.28 -6.88
C SER A 512 -1.11 -6.23 -6.60
N CYS A 513 -1.50 -4.97 -6.39
CA CYS A 513 -0.58 -3.88 -6.07
C CYS A 513 -0.24 -3.77 -4.58
N ILE A 514 -1.03 -4.37 -3.68
CA ILE A 514 -0.91 -4.14 -2.23
C ILE A 514 -0.91 -5.42 -1.38
N GLU A 515 -1.33 -6.54 -1.96
CA GLU A 515 -1.56 -7.81 -1.27
C GLU A 515 -0.33 -8.73 -1.40
N ALA A 516 0.05 -9.37 -0.29
CA ALA A 516 1.08 -10.40 -0.28
C ALA A 516 0.57 -11.72 -0.87
N GLY A 517 1.48 -12.60 -1.28
CA GLY A 517 1.13 -13.91 -1.86
C GLY A 517 0.66 -13.83 -3.32
N ASN A 518 -0.18 -14.79 -3.74
CA ASN A 518 -0.50 -15.05 -5.15
C ASN A 518 -1.97 -14.78 -5.53
N GLY A 519 -2.78 -14.21 -4.65
CA GLY A 519 -4.18 -13.84 -4.93
C GLY A 519 -5.17 -15.00 -5.11
N MET A 520 -4.77 -16.26 -4.90
CA MET A 520 -5.63 -17.44 -5.07
C MET A 520 -6.51 -17.77 -3.85
N GLY A 521 -6.31 -17.08 -2.72
CA GLY A 521 -7.03 -17.31 -1.46
C GLY A 521 -7.80 -16.08 -0.97
N GLU A 522 -8.20 -16.14 0.31
CA GLU A 522 -8.80 -15.01 1.00
C GLU A 522 -7.85 -13.81 1.02
N PRO A 523 -8.35 -12.57 0.83
CA PRO A 523 -7.50 -11.39 0.82
C PRO A 523 -6.63 -11.26 2.08
N VAL A 524 -5.31 -11.19 1.89
CA VAL A 524 -4.34 -11.04 2.98
C VAL A 524 -4.05 -9.56 3.21
N LYS A 525 -4.40 -9.05 4.39
CA LYS A 525 -4.06 -7.68 4.79
C LYS A 525 -2.57 -7.59 5.10
N ALA A 526 -1.92 -6.47 4.78
CA ALA A 526 -0.54 -6.19 5.15
C ALA A 526 -0.24 -6.47 6.64
N ALA A 527 -1.19 -6.15 7.52
CA ALA A 527 -1.15 -6.42 8.96
C ALA A 527 -0.98 -7.90 9.34
N ASN A 528 -1.47 -8.81 8.50
CA ASN A 528 -1.54 -10.24 8.78
C ASN A 528 -0.38 -11.02 8.16
N VAL A 529 0.49 -10.36 7.40
CA VAL A 529 1.65 -10.96 6.76
C VAL A 529 2.68 -11.36 7.81
N GLU A 530 3.21 -12.58 7.71
CA GLU A 530 4.13 -13.14 8.71
C GLU A 530 5.56 -12.59 8.58
N SER A 531 6.03 -12.37 7.36
CA SER A 531 7.35 -11.80 7.05
C SER A 531 7.22 -10.46 6.33
N VAL A 532 8.08 -9.50 6.68
CA VAL A 532 8.16 -8.20 5.98
C VAL A 532 8.55 -8.38 4.51
N ASP A 533 9.34 -9.41 4.19
CA ASP A 533 9.77 -9.69 2.81
C ASP A 533 8.62 -10.14 1.90
N ASP A 534 7.54 -10.65 2.48
CA ASP A 534 6.34 -11.06 1.74
C ASP A 534 5.44 -9.88 1.40
N LEU A 535 5.62 -8.72 2.06
CA LEU A 535 4.88 -7.51 1.75
C LEU A 535 5.17 -7.05 0.32
N PHE A 536 4.11 -6.63 -0.36
CA PHE A 536 4.21 -6.08 -1.69
C PHE A 536 3.39 -4.82 -1.81
N LEU A 537 4.05 -3.74 -2.19
CA LEU A 537 3.44 -2.48 -2.57
C LEU A 537 4.06 -2.08 -3.91
N ALA A 538 3.24 -1.94 -4.94
CA ALA A 538 3.73 -1.61 -6.27
C ALA A 538 4.28 -0.18 -6.33
N ASP A 539 5.53 -0.05 -6.77
CA ASP A 539 6.23 1.21 -7.02
C ASP A 539 6.09 1.66 -8.48
N VAL A 540 5.79 0.70 -9.37
CA VAL A 540 5.56 0.89 -10.81
C VAL A 540 4.50 -0.11 -11.27
N ILE A 541 3.63 0.32 -12.18
CA ILE A 541 2.66 -0.55 -12.85
C ILE A 541 3.01 -0.65 -14.34
N ILE A 542 3.11 -1.88 -14.84
CA ILE A 542 3.11 -2.17 -16.27
C ILE A 542 1.78 -2.83 -16.59
N ALA A 543 1.14 -2.51 -17.72
CA ALA A 543 -0.15 -3.12 -18.03
C ALA A 543 -0.42 -3.26 -19.52
N ASN A 544 -1.29 -4.21 -19.88
CA ASN A 544 -1.97 -4.18 -21.17
C ASN A 544 -3.34 -3.47 -21.05
N PRO A 545 -3.86 -2.84 -22.12
CA PRO A 545 -5.11 -2.08 -22.07
C PRO A 545 -6.34 -2.87 -21.58
N PRO A 546 -6.52 -4.15 -21.93
CA PRO A 546 -7.66 -4.96 -21.46
C PRO A 546 -7.79 -5.08 -19.93
N SER A 547 -6.76 -4.76 -19.14
CA SER A 547 -6.82 -4.84 -17.68
C SER A 547 -7.71 -3.78 -17.02
N MET A 548 -7.91 -2.61 -17.66
CA MET A 548 -8.79 -1.50 -17.29
C MET A 548 -8.60 -0.83 -15.90
N GLY A 549 -8.07 -1.53 -14.89
CA GLY A 549 -7.84 -1.00 -13.54
C GLY A 549 -6.51 -0.26 -13.36
N HIS A 550 -5.57 -0.46 -14.28
CA HIS A 550 -4.18 0.01 -14.23
C HIS A 550 -4.02 1.51 -13.92
N ILE A 551 -4.59 2.42 -14.73
CA ILE A 551 -4.44 3.88 -14.55
C ILE A 551 -5.07 4.38 -13.26
N HIS A 552 -6.13 3.73 -12.78
CA HIS A 552 -6.79 4.10 -11.54
C HIS A 552 -5.98 3.66 -10.32
N CYS A 553 -5.38 2.47 -10.38
CA CYS A 553 -4.42 2.01 -9.36
C CYS A 553 -3.18 2.92 -9.34
N ALA A 554 -2.62 3.23 -10.51
CA ALA A 554 -1.47 4.14 -10.64
C ALA A 554 -1.78 5.53 -10.08
N GLN A 555 -2.98 6.07 -10.37
CA GLN A 555 -3.45 7.33 -9.79
C GLN A 555 -3.50 7.26 -8.26
N LYS A 556 -4.08 6.18 -7.70
CA LYS A 556 -4.26 6.03 -6.25
C LYS A 556 -2.92 5.92 -5.52
N LEU A 557 -1.98 5.16 -6.07
CA LEU A 557 -0.65 4.96 -5.50
C LEU A 557 0.31 6.12 -5.80
N SER A 558 -0.03 6.97 -6.78
CA SER A 558 0.84 8.02 -7.30
C SER A 558 2.18 7.47 -7.84
N VAL A 559 2.10 6.39 -8.61
CA VAL A 559 3.24 5.67 -9.19
C VAL A 559 3.24 5.72 -10.73
N PRO A 560 4.39 5.55 -11.39
CA PRO A 560 4.46 5.46 -12.84
C PRO A 560 3.62 4.30 -13.41
N LEU A 561 3.06 4.54 -14.60
CA LEU A 561 2.33 3.56 -15.41
C LEU A 561 2.98 3.50 -16.79
N HIS A 562 3.30 2.30 -17.25
CA HIS A 562 3.76 2.03 -18.62
C HIS A 562 2.84 0.99 -19.27
N MET A 563 2.41 1.24 -20.50
CA MET A 563 1.56 0.30 -21.22
C MET A 563 2.41 -0.54 -22.18
N VAL A 564 2.12 -1.83 -22.26
CA VAL A 564 2.77 -2.72 -23.22
C VAL A 564 1.69 -3.51 -23.93
N PHE A 565 1.76 -3.58 -25.26
CA PHE A 565 0.75 -4.34 -26.00
C PHE A 565 1.21 -4.88 -27.34
N THR A 566 0.55 -5.94 -27.79
CA THR A 566 0.90 -6.66 -29.01
C THR A 566 0.18 -6.14 -30.25
N MET A 567 -0.92 -5.39 -30.10
CA MET A 567 -1.67 -4.79 -31.20
C MET A 567 -1.87 -3.28 -31.00
N PRO A 568 -2.13 -2.50 -32.07
CA PRO A 568 -2.29 -1.06 -31.94
C PRO A 568 -3.51 -0.66 -31.09
N TRP A 569 -3.28 0.24 -30.14
CA TRP A 569 -4.32 0.79 -29.25
C TRP A 569 -4.34 2.32 -29.21
N SER A 570 -3.30 2.97 -29.74
CA SER A 570 -3.15 4.42 -29.79
C SER A 570 -3.67 4.99 -31.11
N PRO A 571 -4.41 6.12 -31.10
CA PRO A 571 -4.90 6.75 -32.32
C PRO A 571 -3.81 7.03 -33.36
N THR A 572 -4.09 6.70 -34.62
CA THR A 572 -3.24 7.05 -35.77
C THR A 572 -4.08 7.14 -37.05
N LYS A 573 -3.57 7.87 -38.04
CA LYS A 573 -4.10 7.94 -39.40
C LYS A 573 -3.69 6.75 -40.29
N SER A 574 -2.71 5.95 -39.87
CA SER A 574 -2.05 4.95 -40.72
C SER A 574 -2.88 3.66 -40.91
N PHE A 575 -3.60 3.23 -39.88
CA PHE A 575 -4.44 2.04 -39.89
C PHE A 575 -5.57 2.17 -38.87
N PRO A 576 -6.69 1.42 -39.02
CA PRO A 576 -7.78 1.47 -38.06
C PRO A 576 -7.45 0.69 -36.78
N HIS A 577 -8.21 0.94 -35.73
CA HIS A 577 -8.20 0.15 -34.51
C HIS A 577 -8.54 -1.32 -34.86
N PRO A 578 -7.75 -2.32 -34.44
CA PRO A 578 -7.91 -3.72 -34.86
C PRO A 578 -9.31 -4.30 -34.58
N LEU A 579 -9.94 -3.90 -33.47
CA LEU A 579 -11.29 -4.33 -33.09
C LEU A 579 -12.44 -3.57 -33.80
N ALA A 580 -12.15 -2.58 -34.64
CA ALA A 580 -13.17 -1.81 -35.34
C ALA A 580 -13.52 -2.46 -36.69
N ALA A 581 -14.50 -3.38 -36.68
CA ALA A 581 -15.03 -3.99 -37.89
C ALA A 581 -16.05 -3.08 -38.62
N MET A 582 -15.60 -1.93 -39.15
CA MET A 582 -16.48 -0.99 -39.86
C MET A 582 -16.01 -0.72 -41.29
N SER A 583 -16.98 -0.75 -42.23
CA SER A 583 -16.84 -0.17 -43.56
C SER A 583 -17.20 1.32 -43.47
N TYR A 584 -16.23 2.20 -43.69
CA TYR A 584 -16.39 3.65 -43.47
C TYR A 584 -17.00 4.41 -44.66
N GLY A 585 -17.56 3.71 -45.64
CA GLY A 585 -18.16 4.33 -46.85
C GLY A 585 -17.15 5.22 -47.58
N ASP A 586 -17.61 6.39 -48.06
CA ASP A 586 -16.81 7.38 -48.81
C ASP A 586 -15.96 8.32 -47.92
N ALA A 587 -15.81 8.03 -46.61
CA ALA A 587 -15.01 8.87 -45.72
C ALA A 587 -13.50 8.78 -46.05
N ASP A 588 -12.75 9.87 -45.83
CA ASP A 588 -11.29 9.85 -45.92
C ASP A 588 -10.74 8.77 -44.98
N ALA A 589 -10.09 7.75 -45.57
CA ALA A 589 -9.55 6.59 -44.87
C ALA A 589 -8.65 6.98 -43.69
N LYS A 590 -7.88 8.08 -43.79
CA LYS A 590 -7.01 8.55 -42.71
C LYS A 590 -7.81 9.07 -41.51
N VAL A 591 -8.91 9.77 -41.76
CA VAL A 591 -9.79 10.29 -40.71
C VAL A 591 -10.60 9.17 -40.09
N ALA A 592 -11.08 8.23 -40.91
CA ALA A 592 -11.77 7.03 -40.47
C ALA A 592 -10.90 6.16 -39.54
N ASN A 593 -9.62 5.95 -39.92
CA ASN A 593 -8.64 5.24 -39.11
C ASN A 593 -8.49 5.90 -37.72
N TYR A 594 -8.27 7.21 -37.67
CA TYR A 594 -8.11 7.92 -36.41
C TYR A 594 -9.37 7.87 -35.52
N LEU A 595 -10.55 8.05 -36.13
CA LEU A 595 -11.85 8.02 -35.43
C LEU A 595 -12.19 6.63 -34.88
N SER A 596 -11.69 5.57 -35.50
CA SER A 596 -11.96 4.19 -35.06
C SER A 596 -11.48 3.93 -33.63
N PHE A 597 -10.32 4.47 -33.23
CA PHE A 597 -9.78 4.35 -31.87
C PHE A 597 -10.69 5.07 -30.85
N MET A 598 -11.14 6.28 -31.19
CA MET A 598 -12.03 7.06 -30.33
C MET A 598 -13.37 6.35 -30.13
N MET A 599 -13.92 5.76 -31.19
CA MET A 599 -15.17 4.99 -31.12
C MET A 599 -15.02 3.76 -30.23
N MET A 600 -13.93 3.01 -30.37
CA MET A 600 -13.67 1.80 -29.59
C MET A 600 -13.53 2.11 -28.09
N GLU A 601 -12.80 3.16 -27.74
CA GLU A 601 -12.68 3.62 -26.36
C GLU A 601 -14.02 4.13 -25.80
N LEU A 602 -14.80 4.86 -26.61
CA LEU A 602 -16.13 5.33 -26.21
C LEU A 602 -17.08 4.17 -25.90
N LEU A 603 -17.13 3.16 -26.77
CA LEU A 603 -17.96 1.96 -26.57
C LEU A 603 -17.51 1.18 -25.32
N THR A 604 -16.20 1.05 -25.12
CA THR A 604 -15.64 0.44 -23.91
C THR A 604 -16.08 1.20 -22.65
N TRP A 605 -16.04 2.53 -22.68
CA TRP A 605 -16.45 3.37 -21.57
C TRP A 605 -17.97 3.34 -21.31
N GLN A 606 -18.79 3.31 -22.36
CA GLN A 606 -20.23 3.11 -22.23
C GLN A 606 -20.56 1.74 -21.61
N GLY A 607 -19.78 0.71 -21.96
CA GLY A 607 -19.92 -0.64 -21.44
C GLY A 607 -19.45 -0.79 -20.00
N LEU A 608 -18.33 -0.19 -19.60
CA LEU A 608 -17.66 -0.51 -18.33
C LEU A 608 -17.49 0.68 -17.37
N GLY A 609 -17.84 1.90 -17.80
CA GLY A 609 -17.58 3.13 -17.04
C GLY A 609 -18.28 3.17 -15.67
N ASP A 610 -19.44 2.53 -15.52
CA ASP A 610 -20.11 2.39 -14.23
C ASP A 610 -19.36 1.46 -13.27
N LEU A 611 -18.83 0.33 -13.77
CA LEU A 611 -17.98 -0.58 -12.98
C LEU A 611 -16.68 0.10 -12.56
N ILE A 612 -16.05 0.80 -13.50
CA ILE A 612 -14.85 1.60 -13.25
C ILE A 612 -15.12 2.66 -12.18
N ASN A 613 -16.20 3.43 -12.30
CA ASN A 613 -16.55 4.45 -11.31
C ASN A 613 -16.95 3.86 -9.96
N LYS A 614 -17.59 2.68 -9.93
CA LYS A 614 -17.86 1.95 -8.68
C LYS A 614 -16.56 1.53 -8.02
N PHE A 615 -15.61 0.97 -8.76
CA PHE A 615 -14.28 0.62 -8.27
C PHE A 615 -13.51 1.86 -7.76
N ARG A 616 -13.49 2.95 -8.53
CA ARG A 616 -12.86 4.22 -8.15
C ARG A 616 -13.43 4.76 -6.83
N THR A 617 -14.75 4.84 -6.70
CA THR A 617 -15.39 5.47 -5.54
C THR A 617 -15.46 4.56 -4.31
N LYS A 618 -15.74 3.27 -4.50
CA LYS A 618 -15.94 2.31 -3.40
C LYS A 618 -14.66 1.65 -2.93
N THR A 619 -13.73 1.36 -3.83
CA THR A 619 -12.47 0.65 -3.52
C THR A 619 -11.31 1.63 -3.37
N LEU A 620 -11.10 2.51 -4.36
CA LEU A 620 -9.96 3.42 -4.36
C LEU A 620 -10.20 4.74 -3.62
N HIS A 621 -11.46 5.08 -3.33
CA HIS A 621 -11.87 6.38 -2.79
C HIS A 621 -11.37 7.56 -3.64
N LEU A 622 -11.45 7.40 -4.95
CA LEU A 622 -11.20 8.44 -5.95
C LEU A 622 -12.52 8.96 -6.50
N ASP A 623 -12.50 10.18 -7.03
CA ASP A 623 -13.68 10.77 -7.65
C ASP A 623 -14.09 10.02 -8.93
N PRO A 624 -15.40 9.95 -9.24
CA PRO A 624 -15.85 9.34 -10.48
C PRO A 624 -15.40 10.17 -11.69
N ILE A 625 -15.12 9.49 -12.81
CA ILE A 625 -14.81 10.12 -14.09
C ILE A 625 -16.10 10.23 -14.92
N SER A 626 -16.32 11.40 -15.53
CA SER A 626 -17.48 11.61 -16.40
C SER A 626 -17.40 10.74 -17.66
N PRO A 627 -18.54 10.19 -18.13
CA PRO A 627 -18.63 9.55 -19.42
C PRO A 627 -18.15 10.35 -20.62
N LEU A 628 -18.18 11.69 -20.55
CA LEU A 628 -17.77 12.56 -21.64
C LEU A 628 -16.25 12.77 -21.77
N TRP A 629 -15.44 12.23 -20.86
CA TRP A 629 -13.97 12.33 -20.94
C TRP A 629 -13.22 11.11 -20.38
N GLY A 630 -13.92 10.10 -19.90
CA GLY A 630 -13.30 8.81 -19.58
C GLY A 630 -12.78 8.08 -20.83
N PHE A 631 -13.35 8.36 -22.01
CA PHE A 631 -12.80 7.90 -23.28
C PHE A 631 -11.53 8.71 -23.62
N GLN A 632 -10.51 8.08 -24.19
CA GLN A 632 -9.18 8.64 -24.50
C GLN A 632 -8.30 8.99 -23.30
N LEU A 633 -8.56 8.45 -22.12
CA LEU A 633 -7.79 8.77 -20.92
C LEU A 633 -6.28 8.50 -21.10
N LEU A 634 -5.91 7.37 -21.71
CA LEU A 634 -4.50 7.00 -21.92
C LEU A 634 -3.80 7.94 -22.90
N SER A 635 -4.49 8.29 -23.99
CA SER A 635 -3.98 9.21 -25.00
C SER A 635 -3.83 10.63 -24.45
N ARG A 636 -4.81 11.14 -23.71
CA ARG A 636 -4.79 12.48 -23.10
C ARG A 636 -3.70 12.63 -22.06
N LEU A 637 -3.52 11.61 -21.21
CA LEU A 637 -2.48 11.61 -20.19
C LEU A 637 -1.08 11.32 -20.75
N ARG A 638 -0.97 11.04 -22.06
CA ARG A 638 0.28 10.65 -22.75
C ARG A 638 0.99 9.53 -21.99
N ILE A 639 0.25 8.49 -21.64
CA ILE A 639 0.83 7.31 -20.98
C ILE A 639 1.84 6.67 -21.94
N PRO A 640 3.07 6.37 -21.50
CA PRO A 640 4.05 5.67 -22.32
C PRO A 640 3.54 4.30 -22.79
N PHE A 641 3.83 3.95 -24.04
CA PHE A 641 3.48 2.67 -24.66
C PHE A 641 4.69 2.04 -25.36
N SER A 642 4.95 0.77 -25.07
CA SER A 642 5.79 -0.10 -25.89
C SER A 642 4.95 -1.11 -26.65
N TYR A 643 5.07 -1.11 -27.98
CA TYR A 643 4.36 -2.02 -28.86
C TYR A 643 5.26 -3.18 -29.28
N LEU A 644 4.79 -4.40 -29.03
CA LEU A 644 5.53 -5.65 -29.21
C LEU A 644 5.31 -6.24 -30.61
N TRP A 645 5.60 -5.47 -31.65
CA TRP A 645 5.70 -5.95 -33.02
C TRP A 645 6.95 -5.41 -33.70
N SER A 646 7.34 -6.00 -34.83
CA SER A 646 8.50 -5.56 -35.60
C SER A 646 8.17 -4.37 -36.50
N GLU A 647 9.05 -3.36 -36.53
CA GLU A 647 8.93 -2.22 -37.47
C GLU A 647 9.05 -2.66 -38.93
N THR A 648 9.69 -3.80 -39.20
CA THR A 648 9.73 -4.44 -40.51
C THR A 648 8.34 -4.83 -41.01
N LEU A 649 7.47 -5.25 -40.10
CA LEU A 649 6.09 -5.63 -40.43
C LEU A 649 5.15 -4.43 -40.41
N ILE A 650 5.22 -3.59 -39.36
CA ILE A 650 4.40 -2.39 -39.22
C ILE A 650 5.31 -1.24 -38.77
N PRO A 651 5.67 -0.32 -39.68
CA PRO A 651 6.55 0.80 -39.33
C PRO A 651 5.87 1.76 -38.38
N LYS A 652 6.67 2.49 -37.59
CA LYS A 652 6.17 3.53 -36.68
C LYS A 652 5.38 4.60 -37.45
N PRO A 653 4.10 4.82 -37.12
CA PRO A 653 3.32 5.92 -37.68
C PRO A 653 3.99 7.27 -37.47
N SER A 654 4.01 8.11 -38.50
CA SER A 654 4.64 9.44 -38.46
C SER A 654 3.88 10.45 -37.58
N ASP A 655 2.64 10.13 -37.21
CA ASP A 655 1.82 10.92 -36.28
C ASP A 655 1.93 10.48 -34.81
N TRP A 656 2.83 9.53 -34.51
CA TRP A 656 3.15 9.13 -33.14
C TRP A 656 4.32 9.91 -32.55
N ASN A 657 4.18 10.29 -31.28
CA ASN A 657 5.21 11.00 -30.51
C ASN A 657 6.16 10.00 -29.81
N SER A 658 7.21 10.51 -29.15
CA SER A 658 8.26 9.70 -28.51
C SER A 658 7.81 8.82 -27.34
N HIS A 659 6.63 9.05 -26.77
CA HIS A 659 6.07 8.21 -25.71
C HIS A 659 5.38 6.94 -26.24
N LEU A 660 5.26 6.79 -27.57
CA LEU A 660 4.72 5.61 -28.23
C LEU A 660 5.85 4.99 -29.05
N ASN A 661 6.35 3.83 -28.62
CA ASN A 661 7.49 3.17 -29.25
C ASN A 661 7.11 1.76 -29.71
N ILE A 662 7.75 1.30 -30.79
CA ILE A 662 7.69 -0.07 -31.28
C ILE A 662 9.04 -0.68 -30.92
N THR A 663 9.04 -1.74 -30.13
CA THR A 663 10.28 -2.28 -29.58
C THR A 663 10.75 -3.53 -30.31
N GLY A 664 9.87 -4.18 -31.08
CA GLY A 664 10.10 -5.51 -31.66
C GLY A 664 9.29 -6.59 -30.95
N PHE A 665 9.26 -7.79 -31.52
CA PHE A 665 8.59 -8.93 -30.90
C PHE A 665 9.34 -9.41 -29.64
N SER A 666 8.58 -9.75 -28.59
CA SER A 666 9.14 -10.36 -27.36
C SER A 666 8.93 -11.87 -27.38
N PHE A 667 10.01 -12.61 -27.61
CA PHE A 667 9.99 -14.08 -27.70
C PHE A 667 10.49 -14.73 -26.40
N LEU A 668 9.82 -15.81 -25.99
CA LEU A 668 10.25 -16.67 -24.90
C LEU A 668 10.89 -17.93 -25.48
N PRO A 669 12.21 -18.17 -25.28
CA PRO A 669 12.90 -19.32 -25.85
C PRO A 669 12.52 -20.60 -25.08
N LEU A 670 11.62 -21.41 -25.65
CA LEU A 670 11.10 -22.64 -25.05
C LEU A 670 11.69 -23.90 -25.69
N ALA A 671 12.26 -23.78 -26.89
CA ALA A 671 12.82 -24.88 -27.66
C ALA A 671 13.93 -25.64 -26.92
N GLY A 672 14.79 -24.94 -26.16
CA GLY A 672 15.96 -25.54 -25.50
C GLY A 672 15.62 -26.56 -24.41
N SER A 673 14.46 -26.45 -23.79
CA SER A 673 13.97 -27.37 -22.75
C SER A 673 12.95 -28.39 -23.28
N TYR A 674 12.63 -28.37 -24.57
CA TYR A 674 11.60 -29.22 -25.16
C TYR A 674 12.18 -30.54 -25.67
N THR A 675 11.56 -31.64 -25.25
CA THR A 675 11.87 -32.98 -25.78
C THR A 675 10.74 -33.41 -26.71
N PRO A 676 10.98 -33.50 -28.03
CA PRO A 676 9.94 -33.89 -28.98
C PRO A 676 9.58 -35.38 -28.85
N PRO A 677 8.30 -35.74 -29.01
CA PRO A 677 7.88 -37.15 -29.07
C PRO A 677 8.56 -37.90 -30.23
N PRO A 678 8.98 -39.17 -30.07
CA PRO A 678 9.68 -39.93 -31.11
C PRO A 678 8.87 -40.11 -32.39
N ASP A 679 7.55 -40.23 -32.29
CA ASP A 679 6.61 -40.34 -33.41
C ASP A 679 6.50 -39.04 -34.22
N LEU A 680 6.57 -37.88 -33.57
CA LEU A 680 6.65 -36.58 -34.27
C LEU A 680 7.96 -36.47 -35.06
N VAL A 681 9.09 -36.88 -34.48
CA VAL A 681 10.39 -36.89 -35.17
C VAL A 681 10.35 -37.86 -36.36
N GLY A 682 9.83 -39.07 -36.15
CA GLY A 682 9.65 -40.05 -37.22
C GLY A 682 8.78 -39.53 -38.37
N PHE A 683 7.69 -38.80 -38.06
CA PHE A 683 6.86 -38.18 -39.09
C PHE A 683 7.62 -37.10 -39.86
N LEU A 684 8.36 -36.22 -39.18
CA LEU A 684 9.16 -35.17 -39.82
C LEU A 684 10.18 -35.76 -40.80
N ASP A 685 10.90 -36.80 -40.38
CA ASP A 685 11.98 -37.45 -41.15
C ASP A 685 11.47 -38.32 -42.32
N ALA A 686 10.20 -38.77 -42.28
CA ALA A 686 9.65 -39.71 -43.25
C ALA A 686 9.35 -39.14 -44.66
N GLY A 687 9.57 -37.84 -44.92
CA GLY A 687 9.23 -37.26 -46.22
C GLY A 687 9.47 -35.76 -46.38
N PRO A 688 8.83 -35.11 -47.37
CA PRO A 688 8.99 -33.67 -47.63
C PRO A 688 8.50 -32.79 -46.48
N THR A 689 9.16 -31.66 -46.19
CA THR A 689 8.80 -30.77 -45.07
C THR A 689 7.29 -30.45 -45.01
N PRO A 690 6.60 -30.75 -43.90
CA PRO A 690 5.16 -30.53 -43.80
C PRO A 690 4.82 -29.05 -43.59
N ILE A 691 3.55 -28.67 -43.75
CA ILE A 691 3.02 -27.39 -43.25
C ILE A 691 2.43 -27.56 -41.84
N TYR A 692 2.35 -26.48 -41.07
CA TYR A 692 1.61 -26.47 -39.81
C TYR A 692 0.21 -25.88 -40.01
N ILE A 693 -0.81 -26.48 -39.38
CA ILE A 693 -2.18 -25.93 -39.32
C ILE A 693 -2.64 -25.91 -37.85
N GLY A 694 -2.91 -24.73 -37.32
CA GLY A 694 -3.38 -24.58 -35.94
C GLY A 694 -4.14 -23.29 -35.69
N PHE A 695 -5.42 -23.44 -35.35
CA PHE A 695 -6.31 -22.30 -35.06
C PHE A 695 -6.35 -21.93 -33.57
N GLY A 696 -5.52 -22.54 -32.72
CA GLY A 696 -5.50 -22.26 -31.29
C GLY A 696 -6.77 -22.72 -30.55
N SER A 697 -7.10 -22.06 -29.45
CA SER A 697 -8.26 -22.41 -28.60
C SER A 697 -9.59 -21.85 -29.13
N ILE A 698 -9.86 -22.00 -30.44
CA ILE A 698 -11.10 -21.51 -31.05
C ILE A 698 -12.20 -22.57 -30.95
N VAL A 699 -13.38 -22.13 -30.49
CA VAL A 699 -14.60 -22.94 -30.46
C VAL A 699 -15.34 -22.74 -31.78
N VAL A 700 -15.49 -23.80 -32.56
CA VAL A 700 -16.30 -23.81 -33.78
C VAL A 700 -17.57 -24.63 -33.57
N ASP A 701 -18.65 -24.28 -34.26
CA ASP A 701 -19.94 -24.95 -34.12
C ASP A 701 -19.90 -26.41 -34.61
N ASP A 702 -19.14 -26.68 -35.68
CA ASP A 702 -18.94 -28.03 -36.24
C ASP A 702 -17.44 -28.36 -36.43
N PRO A 703 -16.79 -28.92 -35.39
CA PRO A 703 -15.41 -29.41 -35.45
C PRO A 703 -15.11 -30.43 -36.53
N GLN A 704 -16.09 -31.29 -36.86
CA GLN A 704 -15.91 -32.37 -37.81
C GLN A 704 -15.87 -31.83 -39.23
N ALA A 705 -16.76 -30.90 -39.56
CA ALA A 705 -16.76 -30.19 -40.85
C ALA A 705 -15.44 -29.43 -41.05
N LEU A 706 -14.93 -28.74 -40.02
CA LEU A 706 -13.63 -28.09 -40.08
C LEU A 706 -12.50 -29.09 -40.34
N THR A 707 -12.48 -30.21 -39.62
CA THR A 707 -11.47 -31.27 -39.81
C THR A 707 -11.49 -31.79 -41.24
N ASN A 708 -12.67 -32.11 -41.78
CA ASN A 708 -12.81 -32.63 -43.14
C ASN A 708 -12.34 -31.61 -44.19
N MET A 709 -12.71 -30.33 -44.05
CA MET A 709 -12.27 -29.25 -44.93
C MET A 709 -10.75 -29.08 -44.93
N ILE A 710 -10.09 -29.18 -43.76
CA ILE A 710 -8.63 -29.12 -43.67
C ILE A 710 -7.99 -30.31 -44.37
N LEU A 711 -8.48 -31.54 -44.13
CA LEU A 711 -7.94 -32.75 -44.75
C LEU A 711 -8.08 -32.72 -46.27
N GLU A 712 -9.21 -32.23 -46.77
CA GLU A 712 -9.46 -32.04 -48.20
C GLU A 712 -8.53 -30.97 -48.80
N ALA A 713 -8.34 -29.83 -48.12
CA ALA A 713 -7.42 -28.79 -48.57
C ALA A 713 -5.96 -29.29 -48.65
N VAL A 714 -5.51 -30.03 -47.64
CA VAL A 714 -4.16 -30.64 -47.59
C VAL A 714 -3.97 -31.62 -48.73
N LYS A 715 -5.00 -32.45 -49.01
CA LYS A 715 -4.99 -33.40 -50.13
C LYS A 715 -4.94 -32.67 -51.48
N THR A 716 -5.75 -31.62 -51.67
CA THR A 716 -5.81 -30.83 -52.90
C THR A 716 -4.52 -30.06 -53.16
N ALA A 717 -3.90 -29.50 -52.11
CA ALA A 717 -2.60 -28.84 -52.19
C ALA A 717 -1.43 -29.83 -52.38
N GLY A 718 -1.64 -31.13 -52.14
CA GLY A 718 -0.62 -32.17 -52.32
C GLY A 718 0.52 -32.10 -51.29
N VAL A 719 0.25 -31.62 -50.07
CA VAL A 719 1.27 -31.41 -49.02
C VAL A 719 1.12 -32.39 -47.85
N ARG A 720 2.18 -32.54 -47.05
CA ARG A 720 2.08 -33.13 -45.70
C ARG A 720 1.72 -32.06 -44.69
N ALA A 721 0.98 -32.41 -43.64
CA ALA A 721 0.54 -31.43 -42.64
C ALA A 721 0.71 -31.92 -41.20
N ILE A 722 1.07 -31.00 -40.31
CA ILE A 722 0.99 -31.16 -38.87
C ILE A 722 -0.21 -30.33 -38.40
N ILE A 723 -1.24 -31.00 -37.87
CA ILE A 723 -2.47 -30.34 -37.42
C ILE A 723 -2.49 -30.31 -35.89
N SER A 724 -2.56 -29.12 -35.32
CA SER A 724 -2.74 -28.95 -33.88
C SER A 724 -4.18 -29.31 -33.51
N LYS A 725 -4.35 -30.26 -32.59
CA LYS A 725 -5.68 -30.70 -32.12
C LYS A 725 -6.48 -29.56 -31.47
N GLY A 726 -5.78 -28.62 -30.83
CA GLY A 726 -6.37 -27.47 -30.14
C GLY A 726 -7.48 -27.86 -29.16
N TRP A 727 -8.32 -26.88 -28.82
CA TRP A 727 -9.52 -27.07 -27.99
C TRP A 727 -10.78 -27.36 -28.83
N GLY A 728 -10.70 -27.06 -30.13
CA GLY A 728 -11.82 -27.16 -31.06
C GLY A 728 -12.12 -28.58 -31.53
N GLY A 729 -11.48 -29.62 -30.99
CA GLY A 729 -11.74 -31.02 -31.36
C GLY A 729 -11.35 -31.36 -32.80
N VAL A 730 -10.36 -30.66 -33.37
CA VAL A 730 -9.89 -30.93 -34.74
C VAL A 730 -9.12 -32.25 -34.76
N GLY A 731 -9.46 -33.15 -35.69
CA GLY A 731 -8.82 -34.47 -35.82
C GLY A 731 -9.60 -35.63 -35.18
N ILE A 732 -10.93 -35.53 -35.08
CA ILE A 732 -11.80 -36.68 -34.75
C ILE A 732 -11.98 -37.53 -36.02
N GLY A 733 -11.52 -38.79 -36.00
CA GLY A 733 -11.68 -39.76 -37.11
C GLY A 733 -10.38 -40.43 -37.55
N GLU A 734 -10.43 -41.20 -38.64
CA GLU A 734 -9.23 -41.74 -39.31
C GLU A 734 -8.48 -40.61 -40.03
N VAL A 735 -7.17 -40.53 -39.79
CA VAL A 735 -6.30 -39.48 -40.32
C VAL A 735 -5.33 -40.10 -41.34
N PRO A 736 -5.15 -39.52 -42.54
CA PRO A 736 -4.20 -40.04 -43.53
C PRO A 736 -2.75 -40.03 -43.04
N ASP A 737 -1.92 -40.93 -43.56
CA ASP A 737 -0.47 -41.00 -43.25
C ASP A 737 0.31 -39.70 -43.56
N SER A 738 -0.23 -38.84 -44.43
CA SER A 738 0.33 -37.53 -44.76
C SER A 738 0.07 -36.46 -43.69
N VAL A 739 -0.69 -36.79 -42.63
CA VAL A 739 -1.12 -35.86 -41.59
C VAL A 739 -0.73 -36.38 -40.20
N TYR A 740 -0.07 -35.53 -39.41
CA TYR A 740 0.26 -35.81 -38.01
C TYR A 740 -0.54 -34.89 -37.08
N LEU A 741 -1.24 -35.47 -36.10
CA LEU A 741 -1.99 -34.70 -35.11
C LEU A 741 -1.12 -34.39 -33.89
N ILE A 742 -0.80 -33.12 -33.66
CA ILE A 742 0.07 -32.68 -32.56
C ILE A 742 -0.74 -32.10 -31.39
N GLY A 743 -0.22 -32.32 -30.18
CA GLY A 743 -0.65 -31.60 -28.98
C GLY A 743 0.10 -30.28 -28.80
N ASN A 744 0.34 -29.88 -27.55
CA ASN A 744 1.14 -28.68 -27.25
C ASN A 744 2.61 -28.89 -27.67
N CYS A 745 3.12 -27.98 -28.51
CA CYS A 745 4.50 -27.96 -28.95
C CYS A 745 5.00 -26.50 -29.03
N PRO A 746 6.21 -26.18 -28.54
CA PRO A 746 6.78 -24.83 -28.70
C PRO A 746 6.93 -24.44 -30.16
N HIS A 747 6.37 -23.28 -30.53
CA HIS A 747 6.39 -22.81 -31.92
C HIS A 747 7.80 -22.45 -32.41
N ASP A 748 8.67 -21.96 -31.53
CA ASP A 748 10.07 -21.67 -31.82
C ASP A 748 10.86 -22.93 -32.20
N TRP A 749 10.45 -24.11 -31.71
CA TRP A 749 10.98 -25.39 -32.15
C TRP A 749 10.29 -25.90 -33.42
N LEU A 750 8.96 -25.90 -33.45
CA LEU A 750 8.19 -26.53 -34.54
C LEU A 750 8.28 -25.76 -35.85
N PHE A 751 8.16 -24.43 -35.82
CA PHE A 751 8.06 -23.62 -37.04
C PHE A 751 9.39 -23.57 -37.82
N GLN A 752 10.50 -23.91 -37.18
CA GLN A 752 11.78 -24.12 -37.87
C GLN A 752 11.78 -25.36 -38.77
N ARG A 753 10.79 -26.26 -38.64
CA ARG A 753 10.72 -27.58 -39.31
C ARG A 753 9.48 -27.74 -40.20
N VAL A 754 8.80 -26.65 -40.52
CA VAL A 754 7.63 -26.63 -41.41
C VAL A 754 7.87 -25.69 -42.59
N ALA A 755 7.19 -25.91 -43.70
CA ALA A 755 7.33 -25.10 -44.91
C ALA A 755 6.51 -23.80 -44.86
N ALA A 756 5.32 -23.84 -44.25
CA ALA A 756 4.43 -22.71 -44.06
C ALA A 756 3.57 -22.92 -42.80
N VAL A 757 2.97 -21.85 -42.31
CA VAL A 757 2.15 -21.85 -41.08
C VAL A 757 0.75 -21.33 -41.40
N VAL A 758 -0.27 -22.17 -41.23
CA VAL A 758 -1.68 -21.80 -41.32
C VAL A 758 -2.23 -21.62 -39.91
N HIS A 759 -2.76 -20.45 -39.60
CA HIS A 759 -3.27 -20.17 -38.25
C HIS A 759 -4.37 -19.10 -38.23
N HIS A 760 -4.96 -18.92 -37.04
CA HIS A 760 -6.07 -17.99 -36.83
C HIS A 760 -5.70 -16.51 -36.95
N GLY A 761 -4.44 -16.14 -36.68
CA GLY A 761 -3.96 -14.76 -36.83
C GLY A 761 -3.71 -14.02 -35.53
N GLY A 762 -3.67 -14.71 -34.39
CA GLY A 762 -3.31 -14.07 -33.13
C GLY A 762 -1.86 -13.58 -33.16
N ALA A 763 -1.62 -12.38 -32.62
CA ALA A 763 -0.34 -11.66 -32.69
C ALA A 763 0.90 -12.55 -32.42
N GLY A 764 0.88 -13.35 -31.34
CA GLY A 764 2.00 -14.22 -30.98
C GLY A 764 2.27 -15.37 -31.96
N THR A 765 1.23 -15.92 -32.62
CA THR A 765 1.43 -16.99 -33.62
C THR A 765 1.91 -16.40 -34.94
N THR A 766 1.36 -15.25 -35.34
CA THR A 766 1.83 -14.47 -36.49
C THR A 766 3.32 -14.13 -36.33
N ALA A 767 3.70 -13.60 -35.16
CA ALA A 767 5.08 -13.28 -34.80
C ALA A 767 6.00 -14.50 -34.90
N ALA A 768 5.61 -15.62 -34.31
CA ALA A 768 6.42 -16.85 -34.33
C ALA A 768 6.59 -17.40 -35.75
N GLY A 769 5.55 -17.33 -36.60
CA GLY A 769 5.60 -17.80 -37.98
C GLY A 769 6.59 -16.98 -38.81
N ILE A 770 6.44 -15.65 -38.79
CA ILE A 770 7.31 -14.78 -39.59
C ILE A 770 8.74 -14.74 -39.06
N ALA A 771 8.96 -14.79 -37.73
CA ALA A 771 10.29 -14.86 -37.15
C ALA A 771 11.02 -16.18 -37.47
N ALA A 772 10.28 -17.25 -37.78
CA ALA A 772 10.84 -18.51 -38.26
C ALA A 772 11.11 -18.54 -39.77
N GLY A 773 10.90 -17.43 -40.48
CA GLY A 773 11.05 -17.35 -41.95
C GLY A 773 9.99 -18.13 -42.71
N ARG A 774 8.82 -18.37 -42.09
CA ARG A 774 7.76 -19.18 -42.69
C ARG A 774 6.64 -18.30 -43.21
N PRO A 775 6.25 -18.45 -44.49
CA PRO A 775 5.02 -17.87 -45.01
C PRO A 775 3.82 -18.18 -44.11
N THR A 776 3.04 -17.15 -43.78
CA THR A 776 1.92 -17.28 -42.84
C THR A 776 0.58 -17.11 -43.54
N VAL A 777 -0.25 -18.16 -43.53
CA VAL A 777 -1.63 -18.12 -44.01
C VAL A 777 -2.55 -17.83 -42.82
N ILE A 778 -3.25 -16.70 -42.86
CA ILE A 778 -4.11 -16.25 -41.77
C ILE A 778 -5.59 -16.46 -42.11
N VAL A 779 -6.28 -17.21 -41.26
CA VAL A 779 -7.73 -17.44 -41.30
C VAL A 779 -8.38 -16.77 -40.09
N PRO A 780 -8.84 -15.51 -40.20
CA PRO A 780 -9.36 -14.79 -39.06
C PRO A 780 -10.75 -15.25 -38.65
N PHE A 781 -10.97 -15.30 -37.34
CA PHE A 781 -12.26 -15.61 -36.70
C PHE A 781 -12.85 -14.37 -36.01
N PHE A 782 -12.05 -13.62 -35.26
CA PHE A 782 -12.49 -12.43 -34.52
C PHE A 782 -11.30 -11.56 -34.05
N GLY A 783 -11.59 -10.41 -33.43
CA GLY A 783 -10.59 -9.62 -32.73
C GLY A 783 -9.59 -8.94 -33.66
N ASP A 784 -8.31 -9.06 -33.33
CA ASP A 784 -7.17 -8.46 -34.03
C ASP A 784 -6.69 -9.29 -35.25
N GLN A 785 -7.19 -10.51 -35.39
CA GLN A 785 -6.77 -11.46 -36.41
C GLN A 785 -6.91 -10.92 -37.85
N PRO A 786 -8.00 -10.24 -38.25
CA PRO A 786 -8.12 -9.66 -39.59
C PRO A 786 -7.04 -8.60 -39.86
N PHE A 787 -6.68 -7.82 -38.84
CA PHE A 787 -5.64 -6.79 -38.95
C PHE A 787 -4.29 -7.44 -39.25
N TRP A 788 -3.88 -8.48 -38.51
CA TRP A 788 -2.66 -9.22 -38.78
C TRP A 788 -2.65 -9.89 -40.16
N GLY A 789 -3.78 -10.48 -40.55
CA GLY A 789 -3.97 -11.03 -41.89
C GLY A 789 -3.69 -10.00 -42.99
N GLN A 790 -4.22 -8.79 -42.82
CA GLN A 790 -3.98 -7.69 -43.76
C GLN A 790 -2.53 -7.22 -43.75
N MET A 791 -1.88 -7.13 -42.57
CA MET A 791 -0.48 -6.70 -42.48
C MET A 791 0.46 -7.71 -43.13
N MET A 792 0.24 -9.02 -42.90
CA MET A 792 1.03 -10.08 -43.54
C MET A 792 0.90 -10.08 -45.06
N ALA A 793 -0.33 -9.93 -45.56
CA ALA A 793 -0.57 -9.84 -47.00
C ALA A 793 0.09 -8.61 -47.63
N ARG A 794 0.01 -7.44 -46.96
CA ARG A 794 0.70 -6.21 -47.42
C ARG A 794 2.21 -6.34 -47.41
N ALA A 795 2.78 -7.10 -46.47
CA ALA A 795 4.20 -7.37 -46.42
C ALA A 795 4.68 -8.38 -47.48
N GLY A 796 3.75 -9.08 -48.13
CA GLY A 796 4.06 -10.12 -49.13
C GLY A 796 4.54 -11.45 -48.53
N ALA A 797 4.39 -11.64 -47.22
CA ALA A 797 4.82 -12.84 -46.51
C ALA A 797 3.67 -13.84 -46.23
N GLY A 798 2.53 -13.64 -46.91
CA GLY A 798 1.37 -14.52 -46.86
C GLY A 798 0.28 -14.09 -47.84
N PRO A 799 -0.72 -14.94 -48.11
CA PRO A 799 -1.88 -14.60 -48.95
C PRO A 799 -2.80 -13.59 -48.25
N VAL A 800 -3.72 -13.00 -49.03
CA VAL A 800 -4.82 -12.19 -48.47
C VAL A 800 -5.66 -13.07 -47.54
N ALA A 801 -5.85 -12.62 -46.31
CA ALA A 801 -6.58 -13.38 -45.30
C ALA A 801 -8.05 -13.55 -45.67
N VAL A 802 -8.56 -14.79 -45.53
CA VAL A 802 -9.96 -15.15 -45.79
C VAL A 802 -10.64 -15.50 -44.47
N PRO A 803 -11.68 -14.76 -44.04
CA PRO A 803 -12.41 -15.06 -42.82
C PRO A 803 -12.94 -16.49 -42.80
N TYR A 804 -12.95 -17.12 -41.62
CA TYR A 804 -13.40 -18.51 -41.47
C TYR A 804 -14.78 -18.79 -42.10
N LYS A 805 -15.70 -17.82 -42.02
CA LYS A 805 -17.06 -17.93 -42.57
C LYS A 805 -17.11 -18.10 -44.08
N ASP A 806 -16.09 -17.62 -44.78
CA ASP A 806 -15.98 -17.63 -46.23
C ASP A 806 -14.94 -18.67 -46.72
N LEU A 807 -14.38 -19.47 -45.80
CA LEU A 807 -13.32 -20.42 -46.10
C LEU A 807 -13.89 -21.76 -46.63
N THR A 808 -13.34 -22.23 -47.75
CA THR A 808 -13.59 -23.57 -48.30
C THR A 808 -12.29 -24.36 -48.43
N ALA A 809 -12.38 -25.66 -48.71
CA ALA A 809 -11.20 -26.51 -48.90
C ALA A 809 -10.35 -26.04 -50.09
N GLU A 810 -10.99 -25.58 -51.17
CA GLU A 810 -10.34 -25.05 -52.37
C GLU A 810 -9.62 -23.74 -52.06
N VAL A 811 -10.28 -22.79 -51.39
CA VAL A 811 -9.69 -21.50 -51.02
C VAL A 811 -8.51 -21.69 -50.08
N LEU A 812 -8.61 -22.63 -49.13
CA LEU A 812 -7.50 -22.97 -48.24
C LEU A 812 -6.34 -23.62 -49.01
N ALA A 813 -6.61 -24.53 -49.95
CA ALA A 813 -5.59 -25.14 -50.79
C ALA A 813 -4.87 -24.13 -51.69
N GLU A 814 -5.60 -23.18 -52.27
CA GLU A 814 -5.05 -22.06 -53.03
C GLU A 814 -4.15 -21.17 -52.16
N SER A 815 -4.61 -20.86 -50.94
CA SER A 815 -3.85 -20.06 -49.98
C SER A 815 -2.55 -20.75 -49.55
N ILE A 816 -2.59 -22.07 -49.33
CA ILE A 816 -1.41 -22.90 -49.05
C ILE A 816 -0.46 -22.89 -50.24
N THR A 817 -0.98 -23.09 -51.45
CA THR A 817 -0.18 -23.14 -52.67
C THR A 817 0.51 -21.80 -52.94
N PHE A 818 -0.20 -20.69 -52.74
CA PHE A 818 0.36 -19.34 -52.81
C PHE A 818 1.48 -19.14 -51.80
N ALA A 819 1.26 -19.53 -50.54
CA ALA A 819 2.27 -19.39 -49.49
C ALA A 819 3.56 -20.18 -49.77
N LEU A 820 3.48 -21.28 -50.54
CA LEU A 820 4.62 -22.11 -50.91
C LEU A 820 5.35 -21.62 -52.18
N GLN A 821 4.95 -20.48 -52.76
CA GLN A 821 5.67 -19.89 -53.89
C GLN A 821 7.06 -19.41 -53.45
N PRO A 822 8.11 -19.57 -54.29
CA PRO A 822 9.48 -19.17 -53.94
C PRO A 822 9.60 -17.71 -53.50
N GLU A 823 8.90 -16.81 -54.17
CA GLU A 823 8.91 -15.35 -53.89
C GLU A 823 8.37 -15.03 -52.49
N VAL A 824 7.33 -15.74 -52.06
CA VAL A 824 6.71 -15.56 -50.73
C VAL A 824 7.61 -16.13 -49.64
N ILE A 825 8.25 -17.28 -49.90
CA ILE A 825 9.23 -17.90 -49.00
C ILE A 825 10.45 -17.00 -48.83
N GLU A 826 11.01 -16.47 -49.92
CA GLU A 826 12.14 -15.54 -49.90
C GLU A 826 11.78 -14.29 -49.09
N LYS A 827 10.59 -13.72 -49.34
CA LYS A 827 10.12 -12.56 -48.59
C LYS A 827 9.97 -12.81 -47.09
N ALA A 828 9.44 -13.97 -46.71
CA ALA A 828 9.32 -14.36 -45.31
C ALA A 828 10.69 -14.54 -44.65
N ASN A 829 11.66 -15.14 -45.35
CA ASN A 829 13.03 -15.29 -44.85
C ASN A 829 13.75 -13.94 -44.69
N ASP A 830 13.61 -13.01 -45.64
CA ASP A 830 14.18 -11.66 -45.55
C ASP A 830 13.66 -10.92 -44.30
N MET A 831 12.36 -11.03 -44.04
CA MET A 831 11.76 -10.45 -42.84
C MET A 831 12.25 -11.13 -41.56
N ALA A 832 12.41 -12.45 -41.57
CA ALA A 832 12.94 -13.18 -40.42
C ALA A 832 14.37 -12.75 -40.06
N LEU A 833 15.21 -12.46 -41.06
CA LEU A 833 16.56 -11.92 -40.83
C LEU A 833 16.50 -10.56 -40.11
N GLN A 834 15.65 -9.65 -40.58
CA GLN A 834 15.48 -8.33 -39.96
C GLN A 834 14.89 -8.43 -38.54
N ILE A 835 13.88 -9.28 -38.35
CA ILE A 835 13.28 -9.55 -37.03
C ILE A 835 14.30 -10.20 -36.09
N GLY A 836 15.20 -11.05 -36.60
CA GLY A 836 16.25 -11.69 -35.82
C GLY A 836 17.32 -10.72 -35.28
N GLU A 837 17.42 -9.52 -35.84
CA GLU A 837 18.29 -8.44 -35.34
C GLU A 837 17.62 -7.61 -34.22
N GLU A 838 16.31 -7.75 -34.03
CA GLU A 838 15.54 -7.02 -33.01
C GLU A 838 15.59 -7.74 -31.65
N ASP A 839 15.77 -6.97 -30.56
CA ASP A 839 15.51 -7.44 -29.20
C ASP A 839 14.29 -6.74 -28.62
N GLY A 840 13.10 -7.27 -28.94
CA GLY A 840 11.84 -6.67 -28.48
C GLY A 840 11.68 -6.63 -26.97
N SER A 841 12.19 -7.64 -26.27
CA SER A 841 12.09 -7.72 -24.81
C SER A 841 13.06 -6.76 -24.10
N GLY A 842 14.30 -6.66 -24.59
CA GLY A 842 15.29 -5.71 -24.10
C GLY A 842 14.93 -4.28 -24.45
N GLY A 843 14.45 -4.03 -25.66
CA GLY A 843 13.92 -2.74 -26.08
C GLY A 843 12.77 -2.27 -25.20
N ALA A 844 11.81 -3.15 -24.87
CA ALA A 844 10.72 -2.81 -23.95
C ALA A 844 11.21 -2.56 -22.52
N ALA A 845 12.12 -3.39 -21.99
CA ALA A 845 12.68 -3.17 -20.67
C ALA A 845 13.45 -1.84 -20.57
N MET A 846 14.20 -1.48 -21.61
CA MET A 846 14.91 -0.21 -21.71
C MET A 846 13.94 0.97 -21.81
N ASP A 847 12.95 0.90 -22.69
CA ASP A 847 11.93 1.93 -22.86
C ASP A 847 11.15 2.19 -21.57
N ILE A 848 10.83 1.14 -20.81
CA ILE A 848 10.24 1.26 -19.47
C ILE A 848 11.17 2.05 -18.55
N GLN A 849 12.45 1.69 -18.50
CA GLN A 849 13.44 2.30 -17.61
C GLN A 849 13.72 3.76 -17.95
N GLU A 850 13.79 4.12 -19.23
CA GLU A 850 13.97 5.51 -19.68
C GLU A 850 12.79 6.41 -19.30
N HIS A 851 11.58 5.83 -19.24
CA HIS A 851 10.38 6.54 -18.82
C HIS A 851 10.17 6.56 -17.30
N LEU A 852 10.92 5.74 -16.55
CA LEU A 852 11.06 5.89 -15.10
C LEU A 852 12.04 7.04 -14.86
N ASP A 853 11.54 8.15 -14.30
CA ASP A 853 12.39 9.24 -13.80
C ASP A 853 13.14 8.76 -12.55
N ILE A 854 14.14 7.89 -12.75
CA ILE A 854 14.79 7.11 -11.69
C ILE A 854 15.37 8.03 -10.61
N ASP A 855 15.90 9.18 -10.99
CA ASP A 855 16.45 10.14 -10.03
C ASP A 855 15.37 10.72 -9.10
N SER A 856 14.14 10.87 -9.57
CA SER A 856 13.00 11.26 -8.72
C SER A 856 12.53 10.15 -7.77
N LEU A 857 12.89 8.90 -8.05
CA LEU A 857 12.51 7.74 -7.24
C LEU A 857 13.50 7.46 -6.11
N ARG A 858 14.75 7.93 -6.20
CA ARG A 858 15.81 7.60 -5.25
C ARG A 858 15.74 8.41 -3.96
N CYS A 859 16.19 7.78 -2.88
CA CYS A 859 16.52 8.46 -1.65
C CYS A 859 17.88 9.17 -1.77
N ASP A 860 17.92 10.47 -1.50
CA ASP A 860 19.13 11.31 -1.58
C ASP A 860 20.25 10.82 -0.63
N LEU A 861 19.87 10.30 0.54
CA LEU A 861 20.82 9.77 1.53
C LEU A 861 21.19 8.29 1.34
N SER A 862 20.40 7.55 0.57
CA SER A 862 20.60 6.11 0.35
C SER A 862 20.13 5.75 -1.06
N PRO A 863 20.93 6.07 -2.10
CA PRO A 863 20.49 6.01 -3.50
C PRO A 863 20.01 4.65 -4.01
N GLY A 864 20.35 3.55 -3.31
CA GLY A 864 19.85 2.20 -3.61
C GLY A 864 18.45 1.91 -3.05
N ARG A 865 17.81 2.85 -2.35
CA ARG A 865 16.47 2.71 -1.78
C ARG A 865 15.50 3.73 -2.40
N LEU A 866 14.24 3.31 -2.53
CA LEU A 866 13.15 4.20 -2.96
C LEU A 866 12.90 5.29 -1.90
N ALA A 867 12.76 6.53 -2.35
CA ALA A 867 12.29 7.63 -1.51
C ALA A 867 10.77 7.55 -1.33
N SER A 868 10.28 7.57 -0.09
CA SER A 868 8.83 7.60 0.18
C SER A 868 8.38 8.94 0.75
N TRP A 869 9.33 9.80 1.12
CA TRP A 869 9.10 11.05 1.84
C TRP A 869 9.81 12.21 1.18
N LEU A 870 9.17 13.37 1.20
CA LEU A 870 9.72 14.67 0.83
C LEU A 870 9.88 15.50 2.11
N HIS A 871 11.08 15.94 2.40
CA HIS A 871 11.32 16.90 3.47
C HIS A 871 10.99 18.31 2.98
N ARG A 872 10.01 18.97 3.62
CA ARG A 872 9.44 20.24 3.15
C ARG A 872 10.42 21.41 3.21
N LYS A 873 11.32 21.41 4.20
CA LYS A 873 12.27 22.52 4.42
C LYS A 873 13.42 22.48 3.41
N THR A 874 14.00 21.30 3.17
CA THR A 874 15.18 21.16 2.29
C THR A 874 14.83 20.72 0.87
N GLY A 875 13.65 20.12 0.67
CA GLY A 875 13.27 19.46 -0.59
C GLY A 875 13.86 18.07 -0.78
N ALA A 876 14.53 17.50 0.24
CA ALA A 876 15.19 16.20 0.10
C ALA A 876 14.19 15.04 -0.05
N HIS A 877 14.50 14.10 -0.93
CA HIS A 877 13.80 12.84 -1.12
C HIS A 877 14.41 11.77 -0.19
N LEU A 878 13.60 11.23 0.71
CA LEU A 878 14.05 10.36 1.79
C LEU A 878 13.28 9.03 1.77
N SER A 879 14.01 7.93 1.91
CA SER A 879 13.42 6.60 2.14
C SER A 879 12.84 6.51 3.56
N GLY A 880 11.94 5.54 3.79
CA GLY A 880 11.46 5.25 5.15
C GLY A 880 12.60 4.94 6.13
N PHE A 881 13.64 4.25 5.67
CA PHE A 881 14.87 4.00 6.44
C PHE A 881 15.59 5.30 6.80
N ALA A 882 15.85 6.17 5.82
CA ALA A 882 16.53 7.44 6.08
C ALA A 882 15.73 8.34 7.03
N VAL A 883 14.40 8.40 6.88
CA VAL A 883 13.52 9.12 7.81
C VAL A 883 13.61 8.54 9.21
N ALA A 884 13.58 7.22 9.36
CA ALA A 884 13.69 6.56 10.67
C ALA A 884 15.02 6.93 11.36
N CYS A 885 16.15 6.86 10.64
CA CYS A 885 17.46 7.24 11.18
C CYS A 885 17.55 8.73 11.54
N LEU A 886 17.07 9.62 10.66
CA LEU A 886 17.11 11.07 10.91
C LEU A 886 16.23 11.45 12.11
N ARG A 887 15.08 10.79 12.26
CA ARG A 887 14.19 10.98 13.38
C ARG A 887 14.79 10.44 14.69
N ASP A 888 15.43 9.27 14.66
CA ASP A 888 16.09 8.68 15.83
C ASP A 888 17.19 9.61 16.39
N HIS A 889 17.85 10.36 15.51
CA HIS A 889 18.82 11.39 15.88
C HIS A 889 18.23 12.80 16.10
N ALA A 890 16.89 12.94 16.13
CA ALA A 890 16.18 14.21 16.30
C ALA A 890 16.59 15.31 15.28
N LEU A 891 16.96 14.91 14.06
CA LEU A 891 17.36 15.84 12.99
C LEU A 891 16.18 16.30 12.11
N VAL A 892 15.06 15.57 12.14
CA VAL A 892 13.85 15.87 11.35
C VAL A 892 12.60 15.53 12.14
N ASP A 893 11.63 16.44 12.12
CA ASP A 893 10.28 16.21 12.66
C ASP A 893 9.32 15.62 11.62
N MET A 894 8.34 14.84 12.11
CA MET A 894 7.30 14.27 11.23
C MET A 894 6.43 15.36 10.57
N SER A 895 6.28 16.52 11.20
CA SER A 895 5.56 17.68 10.66
C SER A 895 6.26 18.29 9.43
N ASP A 896 7.59 18.16 9.36
CA ASP A 896 8.40 18.63 8.24
C ASP A 896 8.38 17.67 7.05
N LEU A 897 7.83 16.47 7.22
CA LEU A 897 7.74 15.46 6.18
C LEU A 897 6.41 15.53 5.43
N LYS A 898 6.44 15.09 4.18
CA LYS A 898 5.26 14.88 3.33
C LYS A 898 5.46 13.59 2.57
N LEU A 899 4.40 12.81 2.39
CA LEU A 899 4.47 11.64 1.50
C LEU A 899 4.85 12.09 0.09
N LEU A 900 5.90 11.47 -0.47
CA LEU A 900 6.34 11.75 -1.83
C LEU A 900 5.37 11.10 -2.82
N ARG A 901 4.94 11.87 -3.81
CA ARG A 901 4.13 11.37 -4.94
C ARG A 901 5.05 11.29 -6.15
N HIS A 902 5.45 10.09 -6.55
CA HIS A 902 6.39 9.89 -7.65
C HIS A 902 5.81 10.31 -9.00
N LYS A 903 4.54 9.98 -9.25
CA LYS A 903 3.82 10.40 -10.44
C LYS A 903 2.40 10.82 -10.10
N HIS A 904 2.01 12.00 -10.54
CA HIS A 904 0.64 12.49 -10.37
C HIS A 904 -0.14 12.31 -11.66
N TRP A 905 -1.16 11.44 -11.63
CA TRP A 905 -2.06 11.19 -12.76
C TRP A 905 -3.37 11.97 -12.55
N TYR A 906 -3.46 13.14 -13.16
CA TYR A 906 -4.64 13.98 -13.07
C TYR A 906 -5.66 13.61 -14.13
N VAL A 907 -6.61 12.75 -13.79
CA VAL A 907 -7.61 12.17 -14.71
C VAL A 907 -8.81 13.08 -15.01
N ASP A 908 -8.94 14.22 -14.32
CA ASP A 908 -10.08 15.14 -14.44
C ASP A 908 -9.64 16.54 -14.88
N GLU A 909 -9.04 16.62 -16.07
CA GLU A 909 -8.73 17.91 -16.73
C GLU A 909 -10.00 18.70 -17.08
N GLY A 910 -11.19 18.07 -16.97
CA GLY A 910 -12.49 18.69 -17.14
C GLY A 910 -12.90 18.90 -18.59
N ALA A 911 -14.06 19.53 -18.80
CA ALA A 911 -14.68 19.66 -20.11
C ALA A 911 -13.84 20.46 -21.11
N GLU A 912 -13.90 20.10 -22.40
CA GLU A 912 -13.16 20.79 -23.46
C GLU A 912 -13.78 22.12 -23.89
N SER A 913 -15.09 22.28 -23.68
CA SER A 913 -15.82 23.52 -23.92
C SER A 913 -16.94 23.71 -22.89
N PRO A 914 -17.46 24.94 -22.69
CA PRO A 914 -18.51 25.21 -21.71
C PRO A 914 -19.79 24.41 -21.94
N ALA A 915 -20.15 24.21 -23.21
CA ALA A 915 -21.31 23.41 -23.61
C ALA A 915 -21.12 21.94 -23.25
N ILE A 916 -19.94 21.37 -23.55
CA ILE A 916 -19.59 20.00 -23.14
C ILE A 916 -19.59 19.89 -21.61
N GLY A 917 -19.16 20.93 -20.89
CA GLY A 917 -19.18 20.98 -19.43
C GLY A 917 -20.59 20.92 -18.83
N ALA A 918 -21.55 21.63 -19.43
CA ALA A 918 -22.95 21.55 -19.03
C ALA A 918 -23.54 20.15 -19.29
N ILE A 919 -23.26 19.55 -20.46
CA ILE A 919 -23.72 18.20 -20.81
C ILE A 919 -23.08 17.15 -19.88
N ALA A 920 -21.82 17.34 -19.50
CA ALA A 920 -21.12 16.45 -18.58
C ALA A 920 -21.72 16.46 -17.18
N ALA A 921 -22.06 17.64 -16.66
CA ALA A 921 -22.71 17.75 -15.37
C ALA A 921 -24.09 17.07 -15.37
N ALA A 922 -24.86 17.25 -16.45
CA ALA A 922 -26.16 16.60 -16.61
C ALA A 922 -26.05 15.06 -16.74
N SER A 923 -25.11 14.57 -17.55
CA SER A 923 -24.87 13.14 -17.75
C SER A 923 -24.28 12.45 -16.51
N GLY A 924 -23.35 13.10 -15.79
CA GLY A 924 -22.82 12.62 -14.52
C GLY A 924 -23.89 12.50 -13.44
N PHE A 925 -24.83 13.46 -13.38
CA PHE A 925 -26.00 13.38 -12.50
C PHE A 925 -26.91 12.19 -12.86
N ALA A 926 -27.22 12.01 -14.15
CA ALA A 926 -28.03 10.88 -14.62
C ALA A 926 -27.34 9.52 -14.32
N ALA A 927 -26.03 9.42 -14.52
CA ALA A 927 -25.25 8.22 -14.22
C ALA A 927 -25.22 7.89 -12.71
N ALA A 928 -25.12 8.91 -11.85
CA ALA A 928 -25.20 8.73 -10.40
C ALA A 928 -26.58 8.19 -9.96
N ILE A 929 -27.66 8.71 -10.54
CA ILE A 929 -29.02 8.20 -10.31
C ILE A 929 -29.15 6.76 -10.82
N GLY A 930 -28.66 6.47 -12.04
CA GLY A 930 -28.69 5.13 -12.62
C GLY A 930 -27.95 4.10 -11.76
N THR A 931 -26.77 4.46 -11.26
CA THR A 931 -25.96 3.62 -10.36
C THR A 931 -26.70 3.34 -9.05
N ALA A 932 -27.24 4.37 -8.40
CA ALA A 932 -28.01 4.23 -7.16
C ALA A 932 -29.24 3.33 -7.38
N THR A 933 -29.91 3.45 -8.52
CA THR A 933 -31.09 2.65 -8.89
C THR A 933 -30.73 1.19 -9.15
N SER A 934 -29.60 0.93 -9.82
CA SER A 934 -29.10 -0.41 -10.08
C SER A 934 -28.69 -1.12 -8.79
N ASP A 935 -27.92 -0.44 -7.91
CA ASP A 935 -27.53 -0.96 -6.59
C ASP A 935 -28.76 -1.27 -5.73
N TYR A 936 -29.80 -0.42 -5.79
CA TYR A 936 -31.08 -0.66 -5.12
C TYR A 936 -31.75 -1.96 -5.63
N ALA A 937 -31.83 -2.12 -6.95
CA ALA A 937 -32.42 -3.30 -7.59
C ALA A 937 -31.63 -4.60 -7.32
N GLU A 938 -30.30 -4.53 -7.26
CA GLU A 938 -29.43 -5.67 -6.93
C GLU A 938 -29.64 -6.11 -5.48
N ARG A 939 -29.64 -5.15 -4.53
CA ARG A 939 -29.89 -5.43 -3.10
C ARG A 939 -31.26 -6.04 -2.85
N LEU A 940 -32.28 -5.65 -3.62
CA LEU A 940 -33.62 -6.24 -3.56
C LEU A 940 -33.64 -7.68 -4.12
N ARG A 941 -32.90 -7.95 -5.21
CA ARG A 941 -32.77 -9.28 -5.80
C ARG A 941 -32.04 -10.26 -4.89
N ASN A 942 -30.99 -9.81 -4.21
CA ASN A 942 -30.16 -10.62 -3.31
C ASN A 942 -30.65 -10.62 -1.84
N SER A 943 -31.95 -10.38 -1.61
CA SER A 943 -32.51 -10.35 -0.25
C SER A 943 -32.40 -11.72 0.44
N PRO A 944 -31.95 -11.80 1.71
CA PRO A 944 -31.79 -13.07 2.40
C PRO A 944 -33.10 -13.85 2.53
N ARG A 945 -33.06 -15.16 2.26
CA ARG A 945 -34.21 -16.06 2.51
C ARG A 945 -34.41 -16.22 4.03
N SER A 946 -35.65 -16.17 4.47
CA SER A 946 -36.04 -16.37 5.87
C SER A 946 -35.65 -17.77 6.35
N GLY A 947 -34.52 -17.89 7.05
CA GLY A 947 -34.11 -19.11 7.74
C GLY A 947 -34.65 -19.12 9.17
N THR A 948 -35.29 -20.21 9.57
CA THR A 948 -35.74 -20.52 10.94
C THR A 948 -34.55 -20.47 11.91
N ALA A 949 -34.51 -19.46 12.77
CA ALA A 949 -33.45 -19.30 13.77
C ALA A 949 -33.54 -20.42 14.82
N ARG A 950 -32.49 -21.25 14.89
CA ARG A 950 -32.31 -22.28 15.91
C ARG A 950 -31.95 -21.61 17.24
N ARG A 951 -32.84 -21.75 18.23
CA ARG A 951 -32.71 -21.29 19.62
C ARG A 951 -31.42 -21.81 20.26
N ARG A 952 -30.56 -20.94 20.81
CA ARG A 952 -29.61 -21.32 21.87
C ARG A 952 -29.56 -20.21 22.93
N SER A 953 -29.50 -20.68 24.18
CA SER A 953 -29.96 -20.07 25.44
C SER A 953 -29.27 -18.78 25.88
N THR A 954 -30.07 -17.79 26.26
CA THR A 954 -29.67 -16.67 27.12
C THR A 954 -29.81 -17.05 28.59
N ILE A 955 -28.74 -16.88 29.35
CA ILE A 955 -28.73 -16.84 30.81
C ILE A 955 -29.31 -15.47 31.24
N LYS A 956 -30.20 -15.49 32.24
CA LYS A 956 -31.00 -14.36 32.72
C LYS A 956 -30.18 -13.34 33.52
N PRO A 957 -30.34 -12.03 33.30
CA PRO A 957 -30.02 -11.00 34.29
C PRO A 957 -31.13 -10.91 35.35
N GLN A 958 -30.72 -10.75 36.60
CA GLN A 958 -31.55 -10.72 37.79
C GLN A 958 -32.04 -9.27 38.05
N GLU A 959 -33.35 -9.10 38.26
CA GLU A 959 -34.02 -7.84 38.59
C GLU A 959 -33.83 -7.45 40.07
N VAL A 960 -33.61 -6.16 40.35
CA VAL A 960 -34.16 -5.49 41.54
C VAL A 960 -34.65 -4.07 41.17
N LEU A 961 -35.96 -3.91 41.34
CA LEU A 961 -36.85 -2.73 41.39
C LEU A 961 -36.35 -1.60 42.34
N ALA A 962 -36.72 -0.32 42.29
CA ALA A 962 -37.79 0.45 41.64
C ALA A 962 -37.53 1.97 41.82
N LYS A 963 -37.99 2.80 40.86
CA LYS A 963 -39.15 3.72 41.01
C LYS A 963 -39.25 4.68 39.83
N GLU A 964 -40.37 4.59 39.13
CA GLU A 964 -40.83 5.54 38.12
C GLU A 964 -41.38 6.81 38.77
N ASP A 965 -41.17 7.96 38.12
CA ASP A 965 -42.21 8.98 37.98
C ASP A 965 -42.19 9.54 36.55
N GLY A 966 -43.37 9.61 35.94
CA GLY A 966 -43.57 9.46 34.51
C GLY A 966 -43.35 10.69 33.63
N ILE A 967 -42.90 10.42 32.40
CA ILE A 967 -43.00 11.34 31.26
C ILE A 967 -43.96 10.70 30.25
N LYS A 968 -45.11 11.35 30.04
CA LYS A 968 -46.02 11.06 28.92
C LYS A 968 -45.33 11.40 27.61
N GLU A 969 -45.35 10.46 26.68
CA GLU A 969 -45.01 10.65 25.26
C GLU A 969 -45.77 11.84 24.67
N ALA A 970 -45.04 12.83 24.15
CA ALA A 970 -45.58 13.85 23.26
C ALA A 970 -45.28 13.44 21.82
N ALA A 971 -46.35 13.09 21.10
CA ALA A 971 -46.34 12.78 19.67
C ALA A 971 -45.76 13.93 18.82
N LEU A 972 -44.99 13.55 17.79
CA LEU A 972 -44.51 14.43 16.72
C LEU A 972 -45.69 15.16 16.04
N GLN A 973 -45.66 16.50 16.04
CA GLN A 973 -46.57 17.31 15.21
C GLN A 973 -45.99 17.61 13.82
N PRO A 974 -46.83 17.79 12.78
CA PRO A 974 -46.39 18.04 11.41
C PRO A 974 -45.90 19.50 11.21
N MET A 975 -44.92 19.69 10.32
CA MET A 975 -44.37 21.00 9.95
C MET A 975 -45.45 21.92 9.33
N LYS A 976 -45.49 23.18 9.78
CA LYS A 976 -46.33 24.25 9.20
C LYS A 976 -45.66 24.85 7.95
N GLY A 977 -46.47 25.22 6.96
CA GLY A 977 -46.03 25.79 5.68
C GLY A 977 -45.46 27.22 5.75
N PRO A 978 -44.83 27.71 4.66
CA PRO A 978 -43.88 28.83 4.64
C PRO A 978 -44.46 30.23 4.94
N ARG A 979 -45.79 30.39 4.99
CA ARG A 979 -46.43 31.69 5.28
C ARG A 979 -46.57 32.02 6.77
N ASN A 980 -46.39 31.05 7.67
CA ASN A 980 -46.57 31.23 9.11
C ASN A 980 -45.26 31.02 9.91
N ALA A 981 -44.10 31.13 9.24
CA ALA A 981 -42.81 31.01 9.89
C ALA A 981 -42.51 32.28 10.70
N THR A 982 -42.31 32.13 12.01
CA THR A 982 -41.94 33.26 12.86
C THR A 982 -40.47 33.66 12.63
N GLN A 983 -40.09 34.87 13.02
CA GLN A 983 -38.69 35.32 12.91
C GLN A 983 -37.73 34.40 13.69
N ALA A 984 -38.17 33.83 14.80
CA ALA A 984 -37.41 32.83 15.55
C ALA A 984 -37.24 31.51 14.79
N ASP A 985 -38.25 31.07 14.03
CA ASP A 985 -38.18 29.87 13.19
C ASP A 985 -37.24 30.09 12.00
N MET A 986 -37.29 31.27 11.39
CA MET A 986 -36.39 31.68 10.30
C MET A 986 -34.95 31.85 10.79
N GLU A 987 -34.73 32.39 11.99
CA GLU A 987 -33.40 32.48 12.61
C GLU A 987 -32.86 31.12 13.06
N ALA A 988 -33.72 30.20 13.51
CA ALA A 988 -33.33 28.83 13.85
C ALA A 988 -32.94 28.07 12.58
N LEU A 989 -33.69 28.24 11.49
CA LEU A 989 -33.38 27.66 10.18
C LEU A 989 -32.11 28.28 9.58
N ALA A 990 -31.94 29.60 9.65
CA ALA A 990 -30.74 30.32 9.20
C ALA A 990 -29.49 29.92 10.01
N ARG A 991 -29.61 29.76 11.34
CA ARG A 991 -28.51 29.23 12.19
C ARG A 991 -28.19 27.76 11.89
N LYS A 992 -29.18 26.96 11.51
CA LYS A 992 -28.99 25.55 11.12
C LYS A 992 -28.39 25.40 9.73
N MET A 993 -28.65 26.35 8.83
CA MET A 993 -28.03 26.46 7.52
C MET A 993 -26.60 27.02 7.61
N ALA A 994 -26.37 28.07 8.41
CA ALA A 994 -25.05 28.68 8.60
C ALA A 994 -24.03 27.76 9.31
N SER A 995 -24.49 26.88 10.20
CA SER A 995 -23.62 25.92 10.91
C SER A 995 -23.21 24.69 10.08
N LYS A 996 -23.74 24.52 8.86
CA LYS A 996 -23.32 23.48 7.92
C LYS A 996 -22.29 23.94 6.88
N THR A 997 -22.01 25.24 6.80
CA THR A 997 -21.20 25.84 5.71
C THR A 997 -19.94 26.57 6.16
N LEU A 998 -19.66 26.66 7.46
CA LEU A 998 -18.43 27.29 7.98
C LEU A 998 -17.49 26.22 8.57
N TYR A 999 -16.73 25.56 7.69
CA TYR A 999 -15.46 24.93 8.05
C TYR A 999 -14.35 25.89 7.64
N GLY A 1000 -13.77 26.62 8.60
CA GLY A 1000 -12.52 27.37 8.36
C GLY A 1000 -12.46 28.83 8.81
N ALA A 1001 -13.29 29.31 9.74
CA ALA A 1001 -13.07 30.63 10.34
C ALA A 1001 -13.28 30.62 11.86
N GLU A 1002 -12.21 31.00 12.56
CA GLU A 1002 -12.01 31.21 13.99
C GLU A 1002 -12.11 30.00 14.98
N PRO A 1003 -11.00 29.68 15.69
CA PRO A 1003 -10.95 28.57 16.65
C PRO A 1003 -11.70 28.82 17.97
N ALA A 1004 -12.16 30.04 18.26
CA ALA A 1004 -12.77 30.38 19.56
C ALA A 1004 -14.27 30.02 19.68
N PHE A 1005 -14.99 29.79 18.57
CA PHE A 1005 -16.46 29.65 18.61
C PHE A 1005 -16.96 28.18 18.54
N SER A 1006 -16.07 27.18 18.49
CA SER A 1006 -16.43 25.77 18.24
C SER A 1006 -16.48 24.86 19.49
N ALA A 1007 -16.02 25.31 20.66
CA ALA A 1007 -15.91 24.43 21.83
C ALA A 1007 -17.26 24.09 22.49
N THR A 1008 -18.27 24.95 22.38
CA THR A 1008 -19.52 24.82 23.16
C THR A 1008 -20.57 23.87 22.55
N ARG A 1009 -20.42 23.42 21.29
CA ARG A 1009 -21.39 22.54 20.61
C ARG A 1009 -21.02 21.06 20.55
N LEU A 1010 -19.81 20.67 20.95
CA LEU A 1010 -19.41 19.25 21.03
C LEU A 1010 -19.95 18.55 22.29
N CYS A 1011 -20.55 19.28 23.22
CA CYS A 1011 -21.21 18.74 24.41
C CYS A 1011 -22.69 18.44 24.13
N ARG A 1012 -22.99 17.28 23.57
CA ARG A 1012 -24.26 16.58 23.87
C ARG A 1012 -23.95 15.12 24.18
N PRO A 1013 -24.30 14.62 25.37
CA PRO A 1013 -24.01 13.23 25.75
C PRO A 1013 -24.75 12.27 24.82
N VAL A 1014 -24.05 11.22 24.40
CA VAL A 1014 -24.61 10.08 23.66
C VAL A 1014 -25.61 9.40 24.59
N THR A 1015 -26.90 9.53 24.32
CA THR A 1015 -27.94 8.89 25.14
C THR A 1015 -27.93 7.38 24.94
N GLU A 1016 -28.37 6.64 25.96
CA GLU A 1016 -28.55 5.18 25.96
C GLU A 1016 -29.33 4.65 24.74
N ALA A 1017 -30.17 5.51 24.14
CA ALA A 1017 -30.88 5.27 22.89
C ALA A 1017 -29.94 5.04 21.67
N HIS A 1018 -28.80 5.71 21.62
CA HIS A 1018 -27.83 5.61 20.53
C HIS A 1018 -27.05 4.28 20.59
N LEU A 1019 -26.70 3.81 21.79
CA LEU A 1019 -26.07 2.49 21.99
C LEU A 1019 -27.04 1.35 21.73
N LYS A 1020 -28.31 1.49 22.15
CA LYS A 1020 -29.40 0.58 21.72
C LYS A 1020 -29.55 0.56 20.21
N HIS A 1021 -29.43 1.70 19.54
CA HIS A 1021 -29.49 1.79 18.09
C HIS A 1021 -28.32 1.09 17.39
N LYS A 1022 -27.09 1.22 17.91
CA LYS A 1022 -25.88 0.54 17.38
C LYS A 1022 -25.94 -0.98 17.56
N ASN A 1023 -26.36 -1.46 18.73
CA ASN A 1023 -26.51 -2.90 18.99
C ASN A 1023 -27.68 -3.51 18.21
N SER A 1024 -28.77 -2.76 18.03
CA SER A 1024 -29.84 -3.17 17.11
C SER A 1024 -29.28 -3.23 15.68
N TRP A 1025 -28.50 -2.24 15.24
CA TRP A 1025 -27.87 -2.17 13.91
C TRP A 1025 -27.00 -3.39 13.57
N ILE A 1026 -26.18 -3.88 14.52
CA ILE A 1026 -25.37 -5.11 14.37
C ILE A 1026 -26.28 -6.36 14.31
N ALA A 1027 -27.33 -6.41 15.12
CA ALA A 1027 -28.32 -7.49 15.04
C ALA A 1027 -29.15 -7.48 13.74
N HIS A 1028 -29.29 -6.30 13.12
CA HIS A 1028 -30.02 -6.06 11.87
C HIS A 1028 -29.23 -6.45 10.61
N GLU A 1029 -27.89 -6.35 10.62
CA GLU A 1029 -27.05 -6.85 9.51
C GLU A 1029 -27.07 -8.37 9.40
N ALA A 1030 -27.25 -9.07 10.53
CA ALA A 1030 -27.44 -10.52 10.58
C ALA A 1030 -28.84 -11.01 10.13
N GLY A 1031 -29.71 -10.13 9.61
CA GLY A 1031 -31.01 -10.51 9.03
C GLY A 1031 -32.11 -10.87 10.04
N ARG A 1032 -31.97 -10.54 11.32
CA ARG A 1032 -32.88 -11.01 12.40
C ARG A 1032 -34.30 -10.43 12.40
N ASN A 1033 -34.57 -9.33 11.68
CA ASN A 1033 -35.85 -8.59 11.75
C ASN A 1033 -36.77 -8.72 10.51
N GLY A 1034 -36.51 -9.68 9.62
CA GLY A 1034 -37.41 -10.03 8.53
C GLY A 1034 -37.32 -9.13 7.28
N ARG A 1035 -37.91 -9.63 6.18
CA ARG A 1035 -37.75 -9.12 4.80
C ARG A 1035 -38.32 -7.71 4.58
N ALA A 1036 -39.44 -7.37 5.22
CA ALA A 1036 -40.10 -6.06 5.05
C ALA A 1036 -39.20 -4.91 5.54
N PHE A 1037 -38.52 -5.08 6.68
CA PHE A 1037 -37.64 -4.07 7.25
C PHE A 1037 -36.34 -3.89 6.44
N TYR A 1038 -35.81 -4.98 5.88
CA TYR A 1038 -34.67 -4.93 4.94
C TYR A 1038 -35.02 -4.10 3.69
N ILE A 1039 -36.21 -4.30 3.11
CA ILE A 1039 -36.69 -3.52 1.97
C ILE A 1039 -36.78 -2.03 2.33
N THR A 1040 -37.43 -1.66 3.44
CA THR A 1040 -37.56 -0.25 3.88
C THR A 1040 -36.20 0.44 4.05
N ARG A 1041 -35.19 -0.25 4.61
CA ARG A 1041 -33.83 0.30 4.76
C ARG A 1041 -33.09 0.44 3.43
N VAL A 1042 -33.19 -0.55 2.54
CA VAL A 1042 -32.59 -0.49 1.20
C VAL A 1042 -33.20 0.67 0.40
N THR A 1043 -34.50 0.92 0.55
CA THR A 1043 -35.20 2.08 -0.03
C THR A 1043 -34.75 3.40 0.61
N GLY A 1044 -34.56 3.43 1.93
CA GLY A 1044 -34.05 4.62 2.63
C GLY A 1044 -32.63 5.00 2.19
N ARG A 1045 -31.75 4.01 2.00
CA ARG A 1045 -30.39 4.25 1.48
C ARG A 1045 -30.41 4.79 0.05
N TYR A 1046 -31.26 4.21 -0.81
CA TYR A 1046 -31.48 4.72 -2.16
C TYR A 1046 -31.93 6.19 -2.16
N ALA A 1047 -32.87 6.57 -1.29
CA ALA A 1047 -33.30 7.96 -1.14
C ALA A 1047 -32.15 8.90 -0.69
N CYS A 1048 -31.29 8.46 0.22
CA CYS A 1048 -30.10 9.23 0.63
C CYS A 1048 -29.10 9.41 -0.53
N ASP A 1049 -28.85 8.36 -1.31
CA ASP A 1049 -27.94 8.41 -2.46
C ASP A 1049 -28.47 9.37 -3.56
N ILE A 1050 -29.79 9.37 -3.82
CA ILE A 1050 -30.44 10.32 -4.73
C ILE A 1050 -30.36 11.76 -4.21
N ALA A 1051 -30.59 11.98 -2.92
CA ALA A 1051 -30.49 13.30 -2.31
C ALA A 1051 -29.06 13.85 -2.37
N ALA A 1052 -28.06 13.00 -2.13
CA ALA A 1052 -26.65 13.36 -2.27
C ALA A 1052 -26.26 13.71 -3.71
N ALA A 1053 -26.73 12.93 -4.70
CA ALA A 1053 -26.52 13.24 -6.11
C ALA A 1053 -27.14 14.59 -6.51
N THR A 1054 -28.36 14.87 -6.03
CA THR A 1054 -29.08 16.14 -6.29
C THR A 1054 -28.36 17.33 -5.69
N ALA A 1055 -27.83 17.19 -4.47
CA ALA A 1055 -27.08 18.25 -3.80
C ALA A 1055 -25.74 18.58 -4.51
N ARG A 1056 -25.11 17.60 -5.17
CA ARG A 1056 -23.85 17.78 -5.90
C ARG A 1056 -24.04 18.37 -7.31
N ALA A 1057 -25.23 18.28 -7.88
CA ALA A 1057 -25.48 18.66 -9.28
C ALA A 1057 -25.14 20.14 -9.60
N PRO A 1058 -25.49 21.15 -8.78
CA PRO A 1058 -25.13 22.54 -9.06
C PRO A 1058 -23.61 22.78 -9.02
N VAL A 1059 -22.91 22.17 -8.05
CA VAL A 1059 -21.45 22.28 -7.91
C VAL A 1059 -20.76 21.66 -9.14
N ALA A 1060 -21.18 20.45 -9.52
CA ALA A 1060 -20.69 19.77 -10.72
C ALA A 1060 -20.96 20.59 -12.00
N PHE A 1061 -22.09 21.29 -12.10
CA PHE A 1061 -22.38 22.18 -13.22
C PHE A 1061 -21.39 23.34 -13.31
N PHE A 1062 -21.24 24.13 -12.24
CA PHE A 1062 -20.33 25.27 -12.26
C PHE A 1062 -18.87 24.84 -12.46
N TYR A 1063 -18.44 23.76 -11.81
CA TYR A 1063 -17.10 23.21 -11.97
C TYR A 1063 -16.81 22.76 -13.42
N ASN A 1064 -17.71 21.97 -14.02
CA ASN A 1064 -17.51 21.46 -15.38
C ASN A 1064 -17.64 22.55 -16.45
N VAL A 1065 -18.52 23.53 -16.28
CA VAL A 1065 -18.63 24.68 -17.20
C VAL A 1065 -17.39 25.58 -17.08
N ALA A 1066 -16.87 25.78 -15.86
CA ALA A 1066 -15.62 26.52 -15.65
C ALA A 1066 -14.42 25.82 -16.29
N ASN A 1067 -14.34 24.49 -16.18
CA ASN A 1067 -13.33 23.70 -16.89
C ASN A 1067 -13.50 23.83 -18.41
N GLY A 1068 -14.74 23.83 -18.89
CA GLY A 1068 -15.06 24.08 -20.30
C GLY A 1068 -14.52 25.40 -20.82
N PHE A 1069 -14.70 26.49 -20.08
CA PHE A 1069 -14.15 27.80 -20.46
C PHE A 1069 -12.62 27.83 -20.39
N HIS A 1070 -12.04 27.15 -19.39
CA HIS A 1070 -10.59 27.05 -19.21
C HIS A 1070 -9.92 26.32 -20.37
N ASN A 1071 -10.49 25.19 -20.79
CA ASN A 1071 -9.87 24.31 -21.79
C ASN A 1071 -10.21 24.69 -23.24
N ALA A 1072 -11.28 25.44 -23.48
CA ALA A 1072 -11.70 25.82 -24.83
C ALA A 1072 -10.61 26.50 -25.68
N PRO A 1073 -9.76 27.40 -25.15
CA PRO A 1073 -8.64 27.97 -25.90
C PRO A 1073 -7.63 26.92 -26.40
N SER A 1074 -7.32 25.89 -25.59
CA SER A 1074 -6.41 24.81 -25.98
C SER A 1074 -7.04 23.88 -27.01
N ASN A 1075 -8.26 23.41 -26.76
CA ASN A 1075 -8.86 22.34 -27.55
C ASN A 1075 -9.53 22.81 -28.84
N VAL A 1076 -10.01 24.05 -28.88
CA VAL A 1076 -10.72 24.58 -30.06
C VAL A 1076 -9.80 25.45 -30.92
N PHE A 1077 -8.76 26.05 -30.34
CA PHE A 1077 -7.99 27.12 -30.99
C PHE A 1077 -6.45 26.99 -30.89
N ASP A 1078 -5.93 25.86 -30.37
CA ASP A 1078 -4.49 25.56 -30.28
C ASP A 1078 -3.69 26.66 -29.53
N VAL A 1079 -4.24 27.11 -28.40
CA VAL A 1079 -3.62 28.06 -27.49
C VAL A 1079 -3.21 27.34 -26.22
N ASP A 1080 -1.92 27.35 -25.88
CA ASP A 1080 -1.45 26.77 -24.61
C ASP A 1080 -2.16 27.41 -23.42
N VAL A 1081 -2.81 26.57 -22.61
CA VAL A 1081 -3.47 26.96 -21.36
C VAL A 1081 -2.73 26.35 -20.18
N ARG A 1082 -2.64 27.11 -19.09
CA ARG A 1082 -2.04 26.66 -17.83
C ARG A 1082 -2.82 25.49 -17.23
N ARG A 1083 -2.13 24.46 -16.73
CA ARG A 1083 -2.77 23.41 -15.92
C ARG A 1083 -3.21 23.97 -14.57
N ARG A 1084 -4.42 23.60 -14.14
CA ARG A 1084 -4.99 24.00 -12.84
C ARG A 1084 -4.38 23.22 -11.68
N ASP A 1085 -4.40 23.83 -10.50
CA ASP A 1085 -4.05 23.18 -9.24
C ASP A 1085 -5.18 22.21 -8.82
N GLU A 1086 -4.81 20.99 -8.39
CA GLU A 1086 -5.76 19.98 -7.89
C GLU A 1086 -6.52 20.49 -6.65
N ILE A 1087 -7.84 20.32 -6.65
CA ILE A 1087 -8.70 20.67 -5.51
C ILE A 1087 -8.87 19.43 -4.63
N THR A 1088 -8.14 19.38 -3.53
CA THR A 1088 -8.16 18.27 -2.56
C THR A 1088 -9.14 18.48 -1.38
N GLY A 1089 -9.93 19.55 -1.42
CA GLY A 1089 -10.86 19.97 -0.35
C GLY A 1089 -11.04 21.49 -0.31
N LEU A 1090 -11.93 21.98 0.57
CA LEU A 1090 -12.39 23.37 0.61
C LEU A 1090 -11.27 24.42 0.62
N GLY A 1091 -10.22 24.21 1.43
CA GLY A 1091 -9.08 25.13 1.52
C GLY A 1091 -8.27 25.22 0.23
N SER A 1092 -7.95 24.07 -0.38
CA SER A 1092 -7.36 24.04 -1.73
C SER A 1092 -8.32 24.57 -2.79
N GLY A 1093 -9.62 24.33 -2.67
CA GLY A 1093 -10.64 24.82 -3.59
C GLY A 1093 -10.73 26.34 -3.61
N ILE A 1094 -10.73 26.97 -2.43
CA ILE A 1094 -10.68 28.44 -2.30
C ILE A 1094 -9.36 28.99 -2.86
N ARG A 1095 -8.22 28.34 -2.58
CA ARG A 1095 -6.91 28.78 -3.07
C ARG A 1095 -6.80 28.66 -4.58
N THR A 1096 -7.24 27.55 -5.16
CA THR A 1096 -7.30 27.32 -6.61
C THR A 1096 -8.28 28.30 -7.25
N ALA A 1097 -9.48 28.49 -6.68
CA ALA A 1097 -10.44 29.49 -7.17
C ALA A 1097 -9.88 30.91 -7.18
N GLY A 1098 -9.15 31.29 -6.12
CA GLY A 1098 -8.47 32.59 -6.05
C GLY A 1098 -7.36 32.72 -7.09
N LYS A 1099 -6.51 31.69 -7.24
CA LYS A 1099 -5.45 31.67 -8.27
C LYS A 1099 -6.04 31.70 -9.68
N GLU A 1100 -7.05 30.90 -9.98
CA GLU A 1100 -7.74 30.85 -11.27
C GLU A 1100 -8.43 32.17 -11.58
N PHE A 1101 -9.04 32.81 -10.58
CA PHE A 1101 -9.61 34.14 -10.76
C PHE A 1101 -8.52 35.17 -11.08
N CYS A 1102 -7.46 35.26 -10.27
CA CYS A 1102 -6.39 36.24 -10.49
C CYS A 1102 -5.61 36.00 -11.78
N TYR A 1103 -5.19 34.75 -12.04
CA TYR A 1103 -4.45 34.39 -13.24
C TYR A 1103 -5.33 34.38 -14.48
N GLY A 1104 -6.60 33.98 -14.38
CA GLY A 1104 -7.55 34.07 -15.50
C GLY A 1104 -7.76 35.52 -15.94
N PHE A 1105 -7.94 36.46 -15.01
CA PHE A 1105 -7.98 37.89 -15.35
C PHE A 1105 -6.63 38.38 -15.91
N TRP A 1106 -5.51 38.03 -15.29
CA TRP A 1106 -4.19 38.43 -15.77
C TRP A 1106 -3.88 37.92 -17.18
N ASP A 1107 -4.11 36.63 -17.44
CA ASP A 1107 -3.86 35.97 -18.73
C ASP A 1107 -4.84 36.46 -19.80
N ALA A 1108 -6.09 36.81 -19.43
CA ALA A 1108 -7.04 37.46 -20.32
C ALA A 1108 -6.52 38.80 -20.85
N PHE A 1109 -6.00 39.66 -19.98
CA PHE A 1109 -5.55 41.01 -20.39
C PHE A 1109 -4.13 41.03 -20.95
N SER A 1110 -3.20 40.26 -20.37
CA SER A 1110 -1.82 40.16 -20.88
C SER A 1110 -1.76 39.45 -22.24
N GLY A 1111 -2.65 38.48 -22.49
CA GLY A 1111 -2.76 37.77 -23.76
C GLY A 1111 -3.08 38.67 -24.97
N ILE A 1112 -3.74 39.81 -24.74
CA ILE A 1112 -4.07 40.81 -25.79
C ILE A 1112 -2.82 41.44 -26.38
N VAL A 1113 -1.74 41.52 -25.59
CA VAL A 1113 -0.48 42.16 -26.01
C VAL A 1113 0.58 41.10 -26.34
N MET A 1114 0.70 40.07 -25.50
CA MET A 1114 1.75 39.05 -25.61
C MET A 1114 1.54 38.15 -26.83
N LYS A 1115 0.31 37.71 -27.14
CA LYS A 1115 0.06 36.79 -28.26
C LYS A 1115 0.23 37.43 -29.64
N PRO A 1116 -0.25 38.66 -29.91
CA PRO A 1116 0.12 39.39 -31.13
C PRO A 1116 1.63 39.58 -31.25
N TYR A 1117 2.34 39.88 -30.17
CA TYR A 1117 3.79 40.05 -30.20
C TYR A 1117 4.54 38.75 -30.52
N GLU A 1118 4.22 37.64 -29.84
CA GLU A 1118 4.81 36.31 -30.06
C GLU A 1118 4.57 35.79 -31.48
N ASP A 1119 3.33 35.90 -31.97
CA ASP A 1119 2.96 35.40 -33.30
C ASP A 1119 3.52 36.31 -34.40
N THR A 1120 3.62 37.63 -34.18
CA THR A 1120 4.28 38.56 -35.12
C THR A 1120 5.78 38.30 -35.19
N LYS A 1121 6.42 37.95 -34.06
CA LYS A 1121 7.84 37.60 -34.03
C LYS A 1121 8.15 36.30 -34.79
N SER A 1122 7.22 35.33 -34.79
CA SER A 1122 7.41 34.04 -35.46
C SER A 1122 6.96 34.00 -36.93
N MET A 1123 5.89 34.73 -37.30
CA MET A 1123 5.28 34.67 -38.64
C MET A 1123 5.19 36.03 -39.36
N GLY A 1124 5.81 37.09 -38.82
CA GLY A 1124 5.76 38.44 -39.39
C GLY A 1124 4.35 39.04 -39.37
N ALA A 1125 4.02 39.91 -40.34
CA ALA A 1125 2.73 40.63 -40.38
C ALA A 1125 1.49 39.70 -40.41
N LYS A 1126 1.61 38.48 -40.96
CA LYS A 1126 0.54 37.47 -40.93
C LYS A 1126 0.28 36.92 -39.52
N GLY A 1127 1.30 36.94 -38.67
CA GLY A 1127 1.21 36.53 -37.26
C GLY A 1127 0.44 37.51 -36.38
N PHE A 1128 0.40 38.80 -36.72
CA PHE A 1128 -0.32 39.80 -35.93
C PHE A 1128 -1.83 39.53 -35.88
N GLY A 1129 -2.44 39.21 -37.03
CA GLY A 1129 -3.88 38.87 -37.11
C GLY A 1129 -4.22 37.58 -36.36
N ARG A 1130 -3.38 36.55 -36.47
CA ARG A 1130 -3.54 35.29 -35.72
C ARG A 1130 -3.38 35.51 -34.21
N GLY A 1131 -2.41 36.32 -33.81
CA GLY A 1131 -2.18 36.64 -32.40
C GLY A 1131 -3.28 37.50 -31.79
N LEU A 1132 -3.90 38.43 -32.55
CA LEU A 1132 -5.07 39.20 -32.09
C LEU A 1132 -6.29 38.30 -31.90
N LEU A 1133 -6.52 37.35 -32.82
CA LEU A 1133 -7.60 36.37 -32.71
C LEU A 1133 -7.39 35.47 -31.48
N ARG A 1134 -6.17 34.94 -31.28
CA ARG A 1134 -5.82 34.12 -30.10
C ARG A 1134 -5.93 34.90 -28.79
N GLY A 1135 -5.51 36.17 -28.78
CA GLY A 1135 -5.65 37.06 -27.62
C GLY A 1135 -7.12 37.32 -27.27
N GLY A 1136 -7.96 37.62 -28.28
CA GLY A 1136 -9.40 37.85 -28.07
C GLY A 1136 -10.15 36.59 -27.60
N LEU A 1137 -9.83 35.43 -28.15
CA LEU A 1137 -10.40 34.14 -27.71
C LEU A 1137 -9.92 33.75 -26.30
N GLY A 1138 -8.67 34.08 -25.96
CA GLY A 1138 -8.13 33.95 -24.61
C GLY A 1138 -8.88 34.76 -23.55
N ILE A 1139 -9.36 35.96 -23.88
CA ILE A 1139 -10.21 36.77 -22.97
C ILE A 1139 -11.48 36.01 -22.59
N ILE A 1140 -12.22 35.50 -23.58
CA ILE A 1140 -13.51 34.84 -23.37
C ILE A 1140 -13.32 33.55 -22.54
N GLY A 1141 -12.31 32.75 -22.89
CA GLY A 1141 -11.98 31.52 -22.16
C GLY A 1141 -11.54 31.80 -20.72
N ASN A 1142 -10.58 32.70 -20.52
CA ASN A 1142 -9.98 32.96 -19.21
C ASN A 1142 -10.94 33.72 -18.26
N LEU A 1143 -11.76 34.66 -18.76
CA LEU A 1143 -12.78 35.34 -17.94
C LEU A 1143 -13.96 34.41 -17.62
N GLY A 1144 -14.41 33.59 -18.57
CA GLY A 1144 -15.45 32.58 -18.31
C GLY A 1144 -14.97 31.55 -17.27
N SER A 1145 -13.73 31.11 -17.40
CA SER A 1145 -13.04 30.23 -16.45
C SER A 1145 -13.02 30.82 -15.04
N ALA A 1146 -12.66 32.10 -14.90
CA ALA A 1146 -12.64 32.83 -13.62
C ALA A 1146 -14.03 33.03 -13.00
N CYS A 1147 -15.03 33.43 -13.80
CA CYS A 1147 -16.39 33.74 -13.32
C CYS A 1147 -17.16 32.48 -12.90
N PHE A 1148 -17.07 31.40 -13.67
CA PHE A 1148 -17.74 30.12 -13.34
C PHE A 1148 -16.92 29.29 -12.33
N GLY A 1149 -15.60 29.50 -12.26
CA GLY A 1149 -14.69 28.81 -11.34
C GLY A 1149 -14.94 29.17 -9.88
N LEU A 1150 -15.24 30.43 -9.57
CA LEU A 1150 -15.53 30.89 -8.20
C LEU A 1150 -16.65 30.11 -7.49
N PRO A 1151 -17.85 29.92 -8.06
CA PRO A 1151 -18.91 29.10 -7.45
C PRO A 1151 -18.69 27.59 -7.61
N GLY A 1152 -17.99 27.12 -8.65
CA GLY A 1152 -17.73 25.68 -8.85
C GLY A 1152 -16.65 25.13 -7.91
N GLN A 1153 -15.56 25.87 -7.72
CA GLN A 1153 -14.36 25.42 -7.01
C GLN A 1153 -14.40 25.73 -5.50
N ARG A 1154 -15.30 26.63 -5.04
CA ARG A 1154 -15.53 26.91 -3.59
C ARG A 1154 -16.35 25.84 -2.86
N TYR A 1155 -17.11 25.02 -3.57
CA TYR A 1155 -18.05 24.06 -2.98
C TYR A 1155 -17.71 22.59 -3.29
N CYS A 1156 -16.66 22.35 -4.09
CA CYS A 1156 -15.93 21.08 -4.19
C CYS A 1156 -15.04 20.90 -2.96
#